data_AF-A0A952E3N1-F1
#
_entry.id   AF-A0A952E3N1-F1
#
_cell.length_a   1.000
_cell.length_b   1.000
_cell.length_c   1.000
_cell.angle_alpha   90.00
_cell.angle_beta   90.00
_cell.angle_gamma   90.00
#
_symmetry.space_group_name_H-M   'P 1'
#
loop_
_entity.id
_entity.type
_entity.pdbx_description
1 polymer ?
#
loop_
_entity_poly.entity_id
_entity_poly.type
_entity_poly.pdbx_seq_one_letter_code
_entity_poly.pdbx_strand_id
1 'polypeptide(L)'
;MKRNPSMTKYIGFPCFFRLRKYISTAFFSLLLFWVVFSCSRTYGKEQHAMTMRLGGCGGVYFYASAGELWVEVEKQDLNIRRNKTHLHALLLAPDRSVVDEAWIGDDRQPAGSGPGPVQRVLLRTKVERPGVYGLNITVTEDRYGENVSWGFRSNCRKYLVETSRGHKDARHEEPLVFRNAGSEGDVVFMPGIKPFSIEVSGLSKSAENLLVYDGDGGKIKILPVSPEGKVRHEFPADNSREEKLWRLHLDDAQAVINIDGVTRWNKGDIWENLSLWTPDVSSWFGFHENRWLLTPYSRNVYGGTGSEAAINFTVHNNSPVPKHVKLSLEFDDNVAWSVELPTTEVILEANSSAQVPLAYRVPSKGTQWKCYVRASVLDETGFSTWSSVTLHRGIAPAQSPIKMPIKLEPYRHENEQFGYLPEYPLDNQVYFDMENRPFVISNDGVFFLRDNAWIKTTSAHRADTNGIIPIRPVGTKIAFDWDNDVYLLGRDNGSTVLFRSGDHGATFTAWPVPGSGGFDIEQFSGHNIINGPPPLACFHETAKDPKLIWRRINDLDLILPAKKADGSIVMGDPIAVSKKCIGLSAHSGIPSTIVSRGDKVHIAWGEATLPQEKAPGVPTYVATYSRSTGELGSPALLGYGPPANDVHNSPCITMDSKGYLHVLIGTHGRTFKYVRSVSSNNASGGWTEAEDVRSGLRQTYVGMVCSPDNALHLVFRLWLTDNKYYPASHYANLAYMSKLPGKKWSDALPMVVAPFSEYSIFYHRLTIDRKGALFLSYDYWSTFWFYRTDHRGNRRSLLMSPDSGKTWKLAPSSEFLQ
;
A
#
# COMPACT_ATOMS: atom_id res chain seq x y z
N MET A 1 -15.19 -5.63 -68.50
CA MET A 1 -16.18 -5.96 -69.56
C MET A 1 -17.41 -5.10 -69.33
N LYS A 2 -17.81 -4.22 -70.28
CA LYS A 2 -18.96 -3.26 -70.21
C LYS A 2 -18.85 -2.19 -69.08
N ARG A 3 -19.26 -0.92 -69.24
CA ARG A 3 -19.59 -0.12 -70.46
C ARG A 3 -19.40 1.40 -70.19
N ASN A 4 -19.02 2.15 -71.25
CA ASN A 4 -19.01 3.63 -71.40
C ASN A 4 -20.44 4.21 -71.58
N PRO A 5 -20.68 5.54 -71.81
CA PRO A 5 -19.79 6.73 -71.99
C PRO A 5 -20.02 7.78 -70.84
N SER A 6 -19.90 9.12 -70.88
CA SER A 6 -19.60 10.22 -71.87
C SER A 6 -18.97 11.43 -71.11
N MET A 7 -18.49 12.60 -71.59
CA MET A 7 -18.58 13.42 -72.84
C MET A 7 -19.91 14.21 -73.04
N THR A 8 -20.01 15.47 -73.54
CA THR A 8 -19.16 16.70 -73.72
C THR A 8 -20.15 17.88 -74.06
N LYS A 9 -19.89 19.16 -74.42
CA LYS A 9 -18.72 20.03 -74.79
C LYS A 9 -19.12 21.54 -74.79
N TYR A 10 -18.15 22.48 -74.70
CA TYR A 10 -18.20 23.93 -75.06
C TYR A 10 -19.16 24.88 -74.27
N ILE A 11 -18.76 26.06 -73.78
CA ILE A 11 -18.22 27.32 -74.37
C ILE A 11 -19.26 28.19 -75.10
N GLY A 12 -19.48 29.41 -74.60
CA GLY A 12 -20.30 30.46 -75.24
C GLY A 12 -20.36 31.79 -74.45
N PHE A 13 -19.58 32.78 -74.88
CA PHE A 13 -19.69 34.22 -74.52
C PHE A 13 -20.22 34.95 -75.78
N PRO A 14 -20.96 36.10 -75.70
CA PRO A 14 -20.31 37.39 -75.35
C PRO A 14 -21.18 38.46 -74.64
N CYS A 15 -20.51 39.58 -74.35
CA CYS A 15 -20.92 40.96 -73.94
C CYS A 15 -22.38 41.42 -74.23
N PHE A 16 -23.00 42.32 -73.45
CA PHE A 16 -22.57 43.74 -73.25
C PHE A 16 -23.17 44.46 -72.01
N PHE A 17 -22.39 45.41 -71.46
CA PHE A 17 -22.75 46.61 -70.65
C PHE A 17 -24.12 46.75 -69.93
N ARG A 18 -24.07 47.03 -68.61
CA ARG A 18 -24.36 48.38 -68.07
C ARG A 18 -23.88 48.59 -66.62
N LEU A 19 -23.49 49.84 -66.30
CA LEU A 19 -23.05 50.28 -64.98
C LEU A 19 -24.21 50.84 -64.14
N ARG A 20 -24.34 50.47 -62.86
CA ARG A 20 -24.56 51.41 -61.72
C ARG A 20 -24.63 50.73 -60.34
N LYS A 21 -24.05 51.41 -59.35
CA LYS A 21 -24.28 51.33 -57.88
C LYS A 21 -24.44 49.94 -57.24
N TYR A 22 -23.38 49.44 -56.59
CA TYR A 22 -23.46 48.84 -55.24
C TYR A 22 -22.11 48.94 -54.53
N ILE A 23 -21.89 50.04 -53.79
CA ILE A 23 -20.82 50.16 -52.79
C ILE A 23 -21.50 50.01 -51.43
N SER A 24 -21.42 48.81 -50.84
CA SER A 24 -21.70 48.52 -49.41
C SER A 24 -21.44 47.05 -49.04
N THR A 25 -21.62 46.10 -49.97
CA THR A 25 -21.53 44.66 -49.67
C THR A 25 -20.11 44.16 -49.42
N ALA A 26 -19.11 44.66 -50.15
CA ALA A 26 -17.73 44.17 -50.07
C ALA A 26 -17.09 44.29 -48.66
N PHE A 27 -17.39 45.38 -47.93
CA PHE A 27 -16.87 45.58 -46.58
C PHE A 27 -17.48 44.60 -45.57
N PHE A 28 -18.79 44.33 -45.67
CA PHE A 28 -19.46 43.36 -44.81
C PHE A 28 -18.94 41.93 -45.06
N SER A 29 -18.72 41.54 -46.32
CA SER A 29 -18.14 40.23 -46.66
C SER A 29 -16.72 40.07 -46.12
N LEU A 30 -15.87 41.10 -46.20
CA LEU A 30 -14.51 41.04 -45.66
C LEU A 30 -14.49 40.94 -44.13
N LEU A 31 -15.35 41.72 -43.45
CA LEU A 31 -15.46 41.70 -41.99
C LEU A 31 -15.97 40.33 -41.51
N LEU A 32 -16.98 39.77 -42.18
CA LEU A 32 -17.51 38.43 -41.86
C LEU A 32 -16.46 37.34 -42.08
N PHE A 33 -15.65 37.42 -43.15
CA PHE A 33 -14.53 36.50 -43.37
C PHE A 33 -13.46 36.62 -42.28
N TRP A 34 -13.11 37.84 -41.84
CA TRP A 34 -12.16 38.04 -40.74
C TRP A 34 -12.68 37.58 -39.39
N VAL A 35 -13.97 37.78 -39.09
CA VAL A 35 -14.62 37.25 -37.88
C VAL A 35 -14.65 35.73 -37.92
N VAL A 36 -15.02 35.10 -39.03
CA VAL A 36 -15.03 33.63 -39.16
C VAL A 36 -13.61 33.04 -39.09
N PHE A 37 -12.60 33.64 -39.72
CA PHE A 37 -11.21 33.17 -39.61
C PHE A 37 -10.57 33.45 -38.25
N SER A 38 -10.96 34.51 -37.55
CA SER A 38 -10.50 34.77 -36.18
C SER A 38 -11.16 33.82 -35.20
N CYS A 39 -12.49 33.67 -35.28
CA CYS A 39 -13.28 32.79 -34.42
C CYS A 39 -12.92 31.31 -34.60
N SER A 40 -12.61 30.87 -35.83
CA SER A 40 -12.10 29.50 -36.07
C SER A 40 -10.64 29.32 -35.63
N ARG A 41 -9.82 30.38 -35.63
CA ARG A 41 -8.47 30.35 -35.01
C ARG A 41 -8.50 30.37 -33.49
N THR A 42 -9.49 31.01 -32.85
CA THR A 42 -9.68 30.91 -31.39
C THR A 42 -10.28 29.57 -31.00
N TYR A 43 -11.35 29.10 -31.65
CA TYR A 43 -11.89 27.74 -31.44
C TYR A 43 -10.82 26.65 -31.66
N GLY A 44 -9.97 26.80 -32.70
CA GLY A 44 -8.86 25.88 -32.95
C GLY A 44 -7.78 25.94 -31.85
N LYS A 45 -7.47 27.14 -31.31
CA LYS A 45 -6.57 27.26 -30.15
C LYS A 45 -7.17 26.66 -28.89
N GLU A 46 -8.44 26.90 -28.61
CA GLU A 46 -9.16 26.35 -27.45
C GLU A 46 -9.27 24.82 -27.53
N GLN A 47 -9.53 24.26 -28.71
CA GLN A 47 -9.48 22.81 -28.92
C GLN A 47 -8.08 22.21 -28.72
N HIS A 48 -6.99 22.99 -28.81
CA HIS A 48 -5.63 22.52 -28.54
C HIS A 48 -5.10 22.92 -27.15
N ALA A 49 -5.79 23.79 -26.42
CA ALA A 49 -5.44 24.14 -25.06
C ALA A 49 -5.85 23.02 -24.09
N MET A 50 -4.89 22.53 -23.31
CA MET A 50 -5.17 21.72 -22.12
C MET A 50 -5.76 22.65 -21.05
N THR A 51 -6.88 22.24 -20.46
CA THR A 51 -7.70 23.07 -19.56
C THR A 51 -7.04 23.18 -18.20
N MET A 52 -6.48 22.07 -17.71
CA MET A 52 -5.83 21.98 -16.40
C MET A 52 -4.50 21.23 -16.55
N ARG A 53 -3.42 21.79 -16.00
CA ARG A 53 -2.04 21.27 -16.04
C ARG A 53 -1.52 21.06 -14.63
N LEU A 54 -2.03 20.01 -14.01
CA LEU A 54 -1.61 19.57 -12.68
C LEU A 54 -0.26 18.85 -12.77
N GLY A 55 0.63 19.15 -11.83
CA GLY A 55 1.69 18.23 -11.43
C GLY A 55 1.19 17.17 -10.45
N GLY A 56 2.04 16.19 -10.16
CA GLY A 56 1.66 15.07 -9.29
C GLY A 56 1.06 13.89 -10.05
N CYS A 57 1.01 12.74 -9.37
CA CYS A 57 0.06 11.67 -9.70
C CYS A 57 -1.11 11.76 -8.71
N GLY A 58 -2.14 10.93 -8.85
CA GLY A 58 -3.28 10.99 -7.94
C GLY A 58 -4.57 10.52 -8.59
N GLY A 59 -5.61 11.35 -8.57
CA GLY A 59 -6.91 11.03 -9.12
C GLY A 59 -7.99 12.08 -8.88
N VAL A 60 -9.23 11.67 -9.14
CA VAL A 60 -10.44 12.48 -8.96
C VAL A 60 -11.57 11.61 -8.43
N TYR A 61 -12.33 12.10 -7.47
CA TYR A 61 -13.58 11.50 -7.01
C TYR A 61 -14.77 12.22 -7.64
N PHE A 62 -15.71 11.47 -8.21
CA PHE A 62 -16.89 11.98 -8.91
C PHE A 62 -18.16 11.49 -8.21
N TYR A 63 -19.01 12.40 -7.74
CA TYR A 63 -20.34 12.05 -7.24
C TYR A 63 -21.35 12.08 -8.40
N ALA A 64 -21.44 10.95 -9.10
CA ALA A 64 -22.16 10.87 -10.37
C ALA A 64 -23.64 10.50 -10.18
N SER A 65 -24.52 11.26 -10.83
CA SER A 65 -25.94 10.95 -11.00
C SER A 65 -26.16 9.90 -12.09
N ALA A 66 -27.35 9.27 -12.12
CA ALA A 66 -27.70 8.30 -13.14
C ALA A 66 -27.67 8.91 -14.56
N GLY A 67 -27.17 8.15 -15.54
CA GLY A 67 -26.96 8.61 -16.93
C GLY A 67 -25.65 8.12 -17.54
N GLU A 68 -25.10 8.84 -18.51
CA GLU A 68 -23.71 8.67 -18.95
C GLU A 68 -22.78 9.45 -18.00
N LEU A 69 -21.71 8.82 -17.53
CA LEU A 69 -20.53 9.51 -16.99
C LEU A 69 -19.43 9.42 -18.06
N TRP A 70 -18.89 10.56 -18.48
CA TRP A 70 -17.68 10.59 -19.29
C TRP A 70 -16.61 11.43 -18.61
N VAL A 71 -15.35 11.02 -18.78
CA VAL A 71 -14.16 11.71 -18.27
C VAL A 71 -13.11 11.71 -19.36
N GLU A 72 -12.85 12.88 -19.94
CA GLU A 72 -11.72 13.07 -20.85
C GLU A 72 -10.48 13.38 -20.00
N VAL A 73 -9.41 12.61 -20.17
CA VAL A 73 -8.13 12.83 -19.49
C VAL A 73 -7.15 13.47 -20.47
N GLU A 74 -6.54 14.57 -20.05
CA GLU A 74 -5.54 15.33 -20.81
C GLU A 74 -4.14 15.07 -20.24
N LYS A 75 -3.12 14.97 -21.10
CA LYS A 75 -1.71 14.83 -20.72
C LYS A 75 -0.83 15.72 -21.59
N GLN A 76 0.24 16.25 -20.98
CA GLN A 76 1.35 16.89 -21.68
C GLN A 76 2.67 16.46 -21.03
N ASP A 77 3.55 15.78 -21.78
CA ASP A 77 4.92 15.52 -21.33
C ASP A 77 5.70 16.84 -21.21
N LEU A 78 6.55 16.98 -20.19
CA LEU A 78 7.38 18.17 -20.01
C LEU A 78 8.79 18.02 -20.60
N ASN A 79 9.17 16.79 -20.95
CA ASN A 79 10.46 16.44 -21.55
C ASN A 79 11.69 16.94 -20.75
N ILE A 80 11.55 17.01 -19.42
CA ILE A 80 12.63 17.42 -18.50
C ILE A 80 13.70 16.32 -18.36
N ARG A 81 13.31 15.05 -18.52
CA ARG A 81 14.15 13.86 -18.38
C ARG A 81 13.93 12.90 -19.55
N ARG A 82 14.72 11.82 -19.59
CA ARG A 82 14.61 10.72 -20.58
C ARG A 82 13.78 9.52 -20.10
N ASN A 83 13.01 9.70 -19.03
CA ASN A 83 12.08 8.70 -18.49
C ASN A 83 10.91 8.52 -19.47
N LYS A 84 10.33 7.32 -19.57
CA LYS A 84 9.20 7.07 -20.48
C LYS A 84 7.86 7.27 -19.81
N THR A 85 7.31 8.48 -19.94
CA THR A 85 6.11 8.89 -19.20
C THR A 85 4.80 8.42 -19.85
N HIS A 86 4.53 7.12 -19.75
CA HIS A 86 3.22 6.54 -20.10
C HIS A 86 2.23 6.74 -18.93
N LEU A 87 1.14 7.49 -19.15
CA LEU A 87 0.06 7.64 -18.16
C LEU A 87 -0.98 6.54 -18.32
N HIS A 88 -1.43 5.98 -17.21
CA HIS A 88 -2.56 5.05 -17.12
C HIS A 88 -3.69 5.69 -16.31
N ALA A 89 -4.87 5.75 -16.93
CA ALA A 89 -6.10 6.24 -16.36
C ALA A 89 -7.08 5.07 -16.15
N LEU A 90 -7.58 4.92 -14.92
CA LEU A 90 -8.55 3.89 -14.53
C LEU A 90 -9.82 4.57 -14.03
N LEU A 91 -10.96 4.33 -14.68
CA LEU A 91 -12.28 4.76 -14.21
C LEU A 91 -12.92 3.64 -13.37
N LEU A 92 -13.34 3.99 -12.16
CA LEU A 92 -13.76 3.07 -11.10
C LEU A 92 -15.19 3.34 -10.68
N ALA A 93 -15.98 2.28 -10.51
CA ALA A 93 -17.31 2.36 -9.91
C ALA A 93 -17.26 2.56 -8.37
N PRO A 94 -18.42 2.81 -7.72
CA PRO A 94 -18.55 2.80 -6.26
C PRO A 94 -18.12 1.48 -5.60
N ASP A 95 -18.33 0.32 -6.25
CA ASP A 95 -17.79 -0.98 -5.81
C ASP A 95 -16.31 -1.21 -6.17
N ARG A 96 -15.65 -0.20 -6.75
CA ARG A 96 -14.26 -0.21 -7.24
C ARG A 96 -13.94 -1.23 -8.32
N SER A 97 -14.96 -1.79 -8.99
CA SER A 97 -14.75 -2.39 -10.30
C SER A 97 -14.22 -1.34 -11.30
N VAL A 98 -13.22 -1.72 -12.11
CA VAL A 98 -12.76 -0.92 -13.24
C VAL A 98 -13.82 -0.99 -14.32
N VAL A 99 -14.42 0.14 -14.66
CA VAL A 99 -15.50 0.25 -15.66
C VAL A 99 -15.03 0.77 -17.01
N ASP A 100 -13.88 1.45 -17.04
CA ASP A 100 -13.15 1.79 -18.26
C ASP A 100 -11.67 2.04 -17.93
N GLU A 101 -10.75 1.85 -18.88
CA GLU A 101 -9.33 2.13 -18.69
C GLU A 101 -8.65 2.62 -19.97
N ALA A 102 -7.64 3.48 -19.82
CA ALA A 102 -6.96 4.10 -20.95
C ALA A 102 -5.48 4.38 -20.68
N TRP A 103 -4.66 4.27 -21.74
CA TRP A 103 -3.24 4.60 -21.71
C TRP A 103 -2.93 5.77 -22.65
N ILE A 104 -2.25 6.79 -22.13
CA ILE A 104 -1.67 7.87 -22.93
C ILE A 104 -0.14 7.70 -22.94
N GLY A 105 0.40 7.37 -24.11
CA GLY A 105 1.83 7.08 -24.25
C GLY A 105 2.73 8.31 -24.12
N ASP A 106 3.99 8.05 -23.79
CA ASP A 106 5.14 8.95 -23.99
C ASP A 106 5.15 9.61 -25.39
N ASP A 107 5.37 10.93 -25.49
CA ASP A 107 5.39 11.70 -26.74
C ASP A 107 6.63 11.46 -27.63
N ARG A 108 7.65 10.78 -27.08
CA ARG A 108 8.94 10.42 -27.69
C ARG A 108 9.84 11.59 -28.06
N GLN A 109 9.63 12.79 -27.51
CA GLN A 109 10.48 13.94 -27.76
C GLN A 109 11.83 13.84 -27.01
N PRO A 110 12.90 14.50 -27.49
CA PRO A 110 14.18 14.50 -26.80
C PRO A 110 14.12 15.29 -25.49
N ALA A 111 14.68 14.74 -24.40
CA ALA A 111 14.82 15.46 -23.15
C ALA A 111 15.54 16.81 -23.35
N GLY A 112 14.92 17.90 -22.92
CA GLY A 112 15.31 19.28 -23.18
C GLY A 112 14.51 20.00 -24.29
N SER A 113 13.61 19.31 -25.00
CA SER A 113 12.73 19.91 -26.04
C SER A 113 11.69 20.90 -25.50
N GLY A 114 11.35 20.80 -24.21
CA GLY A 114 10.24 21.51 -23.58
C GLY A 114 8.90 20.77 -23.72
N PRO A 115 7.79 21.37 -23.25
CA PRO A 115 6.51 20.69 -23.19
C PRO A 115 6.00 20.21 -24.54
N GLY A 116 5.60 18.93 -24.58
CA GLY A 116 5.12 18.23 -25.76
C GLY A 116 3.73 18.65 -26.26
N PRO A 117 3.19 17.96 -27.27
CA PRO A 117 1.79 18.14 -27.67
C PRO A 117 0.84 17.69 -26.55
N VAL A 118 -0.33 18.32 -26.47
CA VAL A 118 -1.41 17.86 -25.59
C VAL A 118 -2.03 16.59 -26.19
N GLN A 119 -1.97 15.51 -25.44
CA GLN A 119 -2.57 14.22 -25.75
C GLN A 119 -3.85 14.03 -24.93
N ARG A 120 -4.82 13.27 -25.45
CA ARG A 120 -6.12 13.06 -24.79
C ARG A 120 -6.62 11.63 -24.97
N VAL A 121 -7.44 11.19 -24.01
CA VAL A 121 -8.27 9.98 -24.13
C VAL A 121 -9.59 10.18 -23.38
N LEU A 122 -10.65 9.50 -23.81
CA LEU A 122 -12.00 9.63 -23.25
C LEU A 122 -12.43 8.32 -22.62
N LEU A 123 -12.68 8.32 -21.32
CA LEU A 123 -13.24 7.20 -20.56
C LEU A 123 -14.75 7.41 -20.38
N ARG A 124 -15.53 6.33 -20.40
CA ARG A 124 -17.01 6.35 -20.32
C ARG A 124 -17.57 5.21 -19.50
N THR A 125 -18.67 5.48 -18.79
CA THR A 125 -19.50 4.43 -18.19
C THR A 125 -20.97 4.85 -18.12
N LYS A 126 -21.87 3.86 -18.01
CA LYS A 126 -23.30 4.10 -17.73
C LYS A 126 -23.49 4.04 -16.21
N VAL A 127 -23.80 5.18 -15.61
CA VAL A 127 -24.19 5.25 -14.19
C VAL A 127 -25.62 4.77 -14.07
N GLU A 128 -25.78 3.49 -13.75
CA GLU A 128 -27.08 2.91 -13.42
C GLU A 128 -27.46 3.17 -11.96
N ARG A 129 -26.46 3.29 -11.09
CA ARG A 129 -26.59 3.48 -9.65
C ARG A 129 -25.71 4.66 -9.21
N PRO A 130 -26.30 5.81 -8.81
CA PRO A 130 -25.54 6.96 -8.33
C PRO A 130 -24.59 6.61 -7.19
N GLY A 131 -23.47 7.33 -7.08
CA GLY A 131 -22.48 7.10 -6.03
C GLY A 131 -21.12 7.74 -6.33
N VAL A 132 -20.11 7.43 -5.51
CA VAL A 132 -18.74 7.95 -5.69
C VAL A 132 -17.92 7.06 -6.63
N TYR A 133 -17.85 7.48 -7.89
CA TYR A 133 -16.92 6.96 -8.89
C TYR A 133 -15.53 7.57 -8.65
N GLY A 134 -14.49 6.92 -9.15
CA GLY A 134 -13.10 7.38 -9.02
C GLY A 134 -12.34 7.31 -10.34
N LEU A 135 -11.48 8.30 -10.60
CA LEU A 135 -10.43 8.23 -11.61
C LEU A 135 -9.09 8.08 -10.89
N ASN A 136 -8.32 7.05 -11.20
CA ASN A 136 -6.97 6.84 -10.67
C ASN A 136 -5.94 7.08 -11.79
N ILE A 137 -4.91 7.88 -11.51
CA ILE A 137 -3.87 8.31 -12.44
C ILE A 137 -2.50 7.83 -11.95
N THR A 138 -1.88 6.92 -12.70
CA THR A 138 -0.50 6.45 -12.47
C THR A 138 0.39 6.76 -13.69
N VAL A 139 1.71 6.91 -13.50
CA VAL A 139 2.63 7.32 -14.59
C VAL A 139 3.95 6.56 -14.59
N THR A 140 4.19 5.95 -15.75
CA THR A 140 5.45 5.54 -16.38
C THR A 140 6.73 6.17 -15.81
N GLU A 141 7.47 5.50 -14.92
CA GLU A 141 8.74 6.00 -14.36
C GLU A 141 8.69 7.39 -13.66
N ASP A 142 7.50 7.95 -13.43
CA ASP A 142 7.27 9.28 -12.88
C ASP A 142 6.20 9.25 -11.79
N ARG A 143 6.40 8.37 -10.79
CA ARG A 143 5.53 8.21 -9.61
C ARG A 143 5.24 9.49 -8.80
N TYR A 144 5.86 10.62 -9.15
CA TYR A 144 5.69 11.92 -8.51
C TYR A 144 5.02 12.98 -9.40
N GLY A 145 4.71 12.67 -10.67
CA GLY A 145 4.19 13.64 -11.65
C GLY A 145 5.08 14.89 -11.79
N GLU A 146 6.39 14.69 -11.73
CA GLU A 146 7.40 15.75 -11.84
C GLU A 146 7.81 15.99 -13.31
N ASN A 147 7.50 15.06 -14.21
CA ASN A 147 7.90 15.05 -15.62
C ASN A 147 6.71 15.13 -16.60
N VAL A 148 5.47 14.94 -16.14
CA VAL A 148 4.23 15.22 -16.89
C VAL A 148 3.42 16.35 -16.28
N SER A 149 2.52 16.94 -17.07
CA SER A 149 1.28 17.54 -16.58
C SER A 149 0.08 16.68 -16.97
N TRP A 150 -0.92 16.59 -16.09
CA TRP A 150 -2.20 15.94 -16.37
C TRP A 150 -3.38 16.85 -16.03
N GLY A 151 -4.56 16.53 -16.55
CA GLY A 151 -5.80 17.24 -16.31
C GLY A 151 -6.98 16.42 -16.80
N PHE A 152 -8.21 16.94 -16.62
CA PHE A 152 -9.41 16.25 -17.07
C PHE A 152 -10.57 17.21 -17.36
N ARG A 153 -11.57 16.70 -18.07
CA ARG A 153 -12.90 17.29 -18.26
C ARG A 153 -13.95 16.21 -18.02
N SER A 154 -15.12 16.57 -17.48
CA SER A 154 -16.22 15.62 -17.27
C SER A 154 -17.58 16.32 -17.36
N ASN A 155 -18.65 15.55 -17.60
CA ASN A 155 -20.03 16.00 -17.40
C ASN A 155 -20.50 15.89 -15.94
N CYS A 156 -19.77 15.18 -15.06
CA CYS A 156 -20.07 15.14 -13.64
C CYS A 156 -19.76 16.49 -13.00
N ARG A 157 -20.80 17.19 -12.51
CA ARG A 157 -20.64 18.50 -11.87
C ARG A 157 -19.99 18.43 -10.50
N LYS A 158 -20.19 17.34 -9.74
CA LYS A 158 -19.72 17.19 -8.36
C LYS A 158 -18.45 16.33 -8.32
N TYR A 159 -17.30 16.96 -8.08
CA TYR A 159 -16.02 16.28 -8.04
C TYR A 159 -14.99 16.96 -7.13
N LEU A 160 -14.08 16.14 -6.60
CA LEU A 160 -12.90 16.58 -5.85
C LEU A 160 -11.64 15.94 -6.46
N VAL A 161 -10.61 16.75 -6.64
CA VAL A 161 -9.30 16.37 -7.16
C VAL A 161 -8.38 16.00 -5.99
N GLU A 162 -7.51 15.02 -6.22
CA GLU A 162 -6.56 14.48 -5.24
C GLU A 162 -5.20 14.33 -5.95
N THR A 163 -4.20 15.16 -5.62
CA THR A 163 -2.91 15.25 -6.35
C THR A 163 -1.70 14.69 -5.59
N SER A 164 -1.92 13.81 -4.60
CA SER A 164 -0.87 13.27 -3.75
C SER A 164 0.07 12.32 -4.49
N ARG A 165 1.36 12.63 -4.41
CA ARG A 165 2.44 11.94 -5.12
C ARG A 165 2.79 10.60 -4.51
N GLY A 166 3.67 9.89 -5.20
CA GLY A 166 4.30 8.69 -4.68
C GLY A 166 5.12 8.92 -3.40
N HIS A 167 5.40 7.84 -2.69
CA HIS A 167 6.21 7.84 -1.47
C HIS A 167 7.61 8.47 -1.62
N LYS A 168 7.94 9.35 -0.67
CA LYS A 168 9.28 9.91 -0.44
C LYS A 168 9.72 9.57 0.99
N ASP A 169 11.00 9.26 1.19
CA ASP A 169 11.59 8.96 2.51
C ASP A 169 11.81 10.24 3.34
N ALA A 170 10.73 11.00 3.56
CA ALA A 170 10.70 12.34 4.15
C ALA A 170 9.36 12.58 4.87
N ARG A 171 9.13 13.82 5.37
CA ARG A 171 7.78 14.24 5.77
C ARG A 171 6.86 14.17 4.54
N HIS A 172 5.64 13.68 4.73
CA HIS A 172 4.62 13.70 3.69
C HIS A 172 4.05 15.11 3.55
N GLU A 173 4.28 15.72 2.38
CA GLU A 173 3.82 17.05 1.98
C GLU A 173 3.47 16.98 0.50
N GLU A 174 2.25 17.37 0.13
CA GLU A 174 1.69 17.21 -1.22
C GLU A 174 1.18 18.52 -1.80
N PRO A 175 2.07 19.51 -2.04
CA PRO A 175 1.67 20.78 -2.60
C PRO A 175 0.97 20.64 -3.94
N LEU A 176 -0.10 21.41 -4.15
CA LEU A 176 -0.76 21.51 -5.45
C LEU A 176 0.18 22.22 -6.42
N VAL A 177 0.30 21.72 -7.64
CA VAL A 177 1.19 22.28 -8.67
C VAL A 177 0.39 22.59 -9.92
N PHE A 178 0.22 23.87 -10.20
CA PHE A 178 -0.43 24.38 -11.41
C PHE A 178 0.61 24.89 -12.41
N ARG A 179 0.43 24.55 -13.68
CA ARG A 179 1.29 24.97 -14.80
C ARG A 179 0.48 25.66 -15.92
N ASN A 180 -0.60 26.33 -15.56
CA ASN A 180 -1.59 27.01 -16.41
C ASN A 180 -1.24 28.49 -16.64
N ALA A 181 0.01 28.78 -16.99
CA ALA A 181 0.48 30.16 -17.19
C ALA A 181 -0.33 30.89 -18.28
N GLY A 182 -0.82 32.08 -17.96
CA GLY A 182 -1.66 32.91 -18.82
C GLY A 182 -3.17 32.60 -18.75
N SER A 183 -3.63 31.97 -17.67
CA SER A 183 -5.06 31.73 -17.40
C SER A 183 -5.35 31.79 -15.90
N GLU A 184 -6.49 32.35 -15.52
CA GLU A 184 -6.98 32.38 -14.13
C GLU A 184 -7.23 30.95 -13.59
N GLY A 185 -7.22 30.79 -12.26
CA GLY A 185 -7.59 29.54 -11.62
C GLY A 185 -7.93 29.69 -10.14
N ASP A 186 -8.73 28.75 -9.63
CA ASP A 186 -9.16 28.70 -8.23
C ASP A 186 -8.73 27.39 -7.57
N VAL A 187 -8.51 27.45 -6.25
CA VAL A 187 -8.40 26.30 -5.36
C VAL A 187 -9.45 26.45 -4.27
N VAL A 188 -10.51 25.67 -4.34
CA VAL A 188 -11.53 25.54 -3.29
C VAL A 188 -11.16 24.38 -2.37
N PHE A 189 -11.13 24.65 -1.07
CA PHE A 189 -10.73 23.72 -0.02
C PHE A 189 -11.50 23.99 1.29
N MET A 190 -11.43 23.05 2.23
CA MET A 190 -11.95 23.21 3.59
C MET A 190 -10.78 23.54 4.54
N PRO A 191 -10.71 24.74 5.15
CA PRO A 191 -9.66 25.11 6.09
C PRO A 191 -9.81 24.39 7.44
N GLY A 192 -8.72 24.26 8.18
CA GLY A 192 -8.76 23.78 9.57
C GLY A 192 -9.20 24.87 10.56
N ILE A 193 -9.89 24.48 11.65
CA ILE A 193 -10.30 25.41 12.73
C ILE A 193 -9.13 25.88 13.62
N LYS A 194 -8.01 25.15 13.64
CA LYS A 194 -6.74 25.50 14.30
C LYS A 194 -6.03 26.65 13.55
N PRO A 195 -4.94 27.26 14.09
CA PRO A 195 -4.07 28.10 13.29
C PRO A 195 -3.46 27.29 12.13
N PHE A 196 -3.40 27.88 10.93
CA PHE A 196 -2.93 27.19 9.73
C PHE A 196 -2.28 28.19 8.76
N SER A 197 -1.27 27.77 7.99
CA SER A 197 -0.62 28.63 6.99
C SER A 197 -0.97 28.27 5.55
N ILE A 198 -0.98 29.30 4.70
CA ILE A 198 -0.96 29.19 3.25
C ILE A 198 0.39 29.72 2.77
N GLU A 199 1.10 28.90 1.99
CA GLU A 199 2.41 29.20 1.41
C GLU A 199 2.38 28.92 -0.09
N VAL A 200 2.53 29.96 -0.92
CA VAL A 200 2.50 29.87 -2.38
C VAL A 200 3.85 30.32 -2.95
N SER A 201 4.32 29.66 -3.99
CA SER A 201 5.59 29.98 -4.66
C SER A 201 5.56 29.64 -6.14
N GLY A 202 6.50 30.18 -6.93
CA GLY A 202 6.56 29.94 -8.37
C GLY A 202 5.55 30.75 -9.18
N LEU A 203 4.95 31.77 -8.55
CA LEU A 203 4.06 32.74 -9.18
C LEU A 203 4.79 33.50 -10.31
N SER A 204 4.03 33.97 -11.30
CA SER A 204 4.60 34.81 -12.35
C SER A 204 4.95 36.21 -11.84
N LYS A 205 5.85 36.90 -12.57
CA LYS A 205 6.35 38.24 -12.20
C LYS A 205 5.29 39.36 -12.26
N SER A 206 4.09 39.03 -12.75
CA SER A 206 2.93 39.92 -12.84
C SER A 206 1.92 39.72 -11.70
N ALA A 207 2.08 38.69 -10.87
CA ALA A 207 1.22 38.49 -9.71
C ALA A 207 1.61 39.43 -8.57
N GLU A 208 0.80 40.45 -8.29
CA GLU A 208 1.02 41.39 -7.19
C GLU A 208 0.36 40.92 -5.87
N ASN A 209 -0.80 40.26 -5.99
CA ASN A 209 -1.61 39.81 -4.85
C ASN A 209 -2.27 38.47 -5.19
N LEU A 210 -2.56 37.67 -4.16
CA LEU A 210 -3.54 36.57 -4.24
C LEU A 210 -4.77 36.93 -3.39
N LEU A 211 -5.93 36.42 -3.76
CA LEU A 211 -7.20 36.73 -3.10
C LEU A 211 -7.79 35.47 -2.47
N VAL A 212 -8.19 35.57 -1.20
CA VAL A 212 -8.87 34.48 -0.46
C VAL A 212 -10.31 34.90 -0.18
N TYR A 213 -11.23 34.04 -0.55
CA TYR A 213 -12.68 34.19 -0.37
C TYR A 213 -13.27 33.08 0.49
N ASP A 214 -14.44 33.31 1.07
CA ASP A 214 -15.32 32.25 1.56
C ASP A 214 -16.13 31.63 0.40
N GLY A 215 -16.90 30.58 0.70
CA GLY A 215 -17.73 29.86 -0.26
C GLY A 215 -18.90 30.67 -0.83
N ASP A 216 -19.30 31.76 -0.15
CA ASP A 216 -20.35 32.68 -0.60
C ASP A 216 -19.79 33.80 -1.50
N GLY A 217 -18.46 33.85 -1.69
CA GLY A 217 -17.75 34.85 -2.48
C GLY A 217 -17.36 36.12 -1.70
N GLY A 218 -17.58 36.16 -0.39
CA GLY A 218 -17.08 37.19 0.50
C GLY A 218 -15.55 37.19 0.56
N LYS A 219 -14.93 38.37 0.56
CA LYS A 219 -13.46 38.50 0.54
C LYS A 219 -12.88 38.45 1.95
N ILE A 220 -12.20 37.35 2.27
CA ILE A 220 -11.53 37.13 3.57
C ILE A 220 -10.21 37.88 3.63
N LYS A 221 -9.37 37.77 2.58
CA LYS A 221 -7.99 38.28 2.63
C LYS A 221 -7.42 38.65 1.27
N ILE A 222 -6.54 39.64 1.28
CA ILE A 222 -5.58 39.93 0.21
C ILE A 222 -4.20 39.52 0.72
N LEU A 223 -3.48 38.71 -0.05
CA LEU A 223 -2.16 38.20 0.29
C LEU A 223 -1.12 38.82 -0.68
N PRO A 224 -0.31 39.80 -0.24
CA PRO A 224 0.66 40.45 -1.12
C PRO A 224 1.79 39.49 -1.52
N VAL A 225 2.19 39.53 -2.79
CA VAL A 225 3.26 38.71 -3.35
C VAL A 225 4.61 39.41 -3.14
N SER A 226 5.60 38.66 -2.67
CA SER A 226 6.97 39.14 -2.50
C SER A 226 7.73 39.22 -3.84
N PRO A 227 8.80 40.03 -3.95
CA PRO A 227 9.62 40.15 -5.17
C PRO A 227 10.17 38.82 -5.71
N GLU A 228 10.25 37.78 -4.87
CA GLU A 228 10.69 36.43 -5.22
C GLU A 228 9.56 35.54 -5.80
N GLY A 229 8.36 36.08 -6.03
CA GLY A 229 7.20 35.33 -6.54
C GLY A 229 6.61 34.37 -5.51
N LYS A 230 6.52 34.81 -4.25
CA LYS A 230 6.07 34.00 -3.11
C LYS A 230 5.07 34.72 -2.21
N VAL A 231 4.20 33.95 -1.56
CA VAL A 231 3.26 34.36 -0.52
C VAL A 231 3.43 33.45 0.68
N ARG A 232 3.36 34.02 1.90
CA ARG A 232 3.24 33.28 3.15
C ARG A 232 2.26 34.03 4.06
N HIS A 233 1.21 33.36 4.50
CA HIS A 233 0.27 33.92 5.47
C HIS A 233 -0.16 32.87 6.48
N GLU A 234 -0.28 33.27 7.74
CA GLU A 234 -0.77 32.44 8.83
C GLU A 234 -2.14 32.98 9.25
N PHE A 235 -3.15 32.12 9.20
CA PHE A 235 -4.49 32.42 9.69
C PHE A 235 -4.59 31.96 11.15
N PRO A 236 -5.15 32.79 12.06
CA PRO A 236 -5.33 32.40 13.45
C PRO A 236 -6.32 31.24 13.61
N ALA A 237 -6.47 30.73 14.83
CA ALA A 237 -7.58 29.84 15.17
C ALA A 237 -8.91 30.59 15.03
N ASP A 238 -9.90 29.92 14.45
CA ASP A 238 -11.28 30.39 14.30
C ASP A 238 -12.19 29.20 14.02
N ASN A 239 -13.17 29.01 14.91
CA ASN A 239 -14.18 27.95 14.82
C ASN A 239 -15.27 28.30 13.79
N SER A 240 -15.44 29.57 13.42
CA SER A 240 -16.46 30.00 12.44
C SER A 240 -16.24 29.45 11.02
N ARG A 241 -15.08 28.82 10.80
CA ARG A 241 -14.64 28.14 9.57
C ARG A 241 -15.05 26.67 9.49
N GLU A 242 -15.56 26.09 10.58
CA GLU A 242 -16.00 24.69 10.62
C GLU A 242 -16.99 24.39 9.49
N GLU A 243 -16.73 23.32 8.74
CA GLU A 243 -17.49 22.84 7.57
C GLU A 243 -17.68 23.83 6.40
N LYS A 244 -17.09 25.04 6.47
CA LYS A 244 -17.15 26.03 5.38
C LYS A 244 -16.04 25.83 4.35
N LEU A 245 -16.32 26.25 3.12
CA LEU A 245 -15.35 26.26 2.03
C LEU A 245 -14.66 27.62 1.92
N TRP A 246 -13.36 27.60 1.63
CA TRP A 246 -12.56 28.77 1.26
C TRP A 246 -12.04 28.59 -0.16
N ARG A 247 -11.89 29.70 -0.90
CA ARG A 247 -11.38 29.75 -2.27
C ARG A 247 -10.15 30.64 -2.34
N LEU A 248 -8.99 30.06 -2.67
CA LEU A 248 -7.78 30.78 -3.05
C LEU A 248 -7.80 31.02 -4.56
N HIS A 249 -7.81 32.28 -4.97
CA HIS A 249 -7.82 32.70 -6.37
C HIS A 249 -6.41 33.05 -6.86
N LEU A 250 -6.16 32.70 -8.13
CA LEU A 250 -4.92 32.93 -8.85
C LEU A 250 -5.26 33.66 -10.17
N ASP A 251 -4.90 34.94 -10.25
CA ASP A 251 -5.01 35.74 -11.50
C ASP A 251 -4.19 35.10 -12.66
N ASP A 252 -3.15 34.33 -12.31
CA ASP A 252 -2.37 33.49 -13.21
C ASP A 252 -2.07 32.14 -12.54
N ALA A 253 -2.64 31.06 -13.07
CA ALA A 253 -2.57 29.70 -12.52
C ALA A 253 -1.23 29.00 -12.78
N GLN A 254 -0.12 29.67 -12.45
CA GLN A 254 1.21 29.08 -12.34
C GLN A 254 1.67 29.17 -10.88
N ALA A 255 1.57 28.07 -10.13
CA ALA A 255 1.81 28.08 -8.69
C ALA A 255 2.21 26.71 -8.13
N VAL A 256 2.98 26.74 -7.04
CA VAL A 256 3.20 25.63 -6.10
C VAL A 256 2.61 26.05 -4.76
N ILE A 257 1.53 25.40 -4.33
CA ILE A 257 0.67 25.82 -3.22
C ILE A 257 0.76 24.79 -2.09
N ASN A 258 1.09 25.25 -0.87
CA ASN A 258 0.91 24.52 0.37
C ASN A 258 -0.16 25.21 1.23
N ILE A 259 -1.01 24.39 1.83
CA ILE A 259 -2.05 24.75 2.79
C ILE A 259 -1.99 23.71 3.92
N ASP A 260 -1.81 24.16 5.16
CA ASP A 260 -1.82 23.26 6.32
C ASP A 260 -3.24 22.72 6.58
N GLY A 261 -3.35 21.42 6.84
CA GLY A 261 -4.61 20.67 6.91
C GLY A 261 -5.10 20.11 5.57
N VAL A 262 -4.57 20.59 4.43
CA VAL A 262 -5.04 20.20 3.06
C VAL A 262 -3.92 19.64 2.18
N THR A 263 -2.66 20.04 2.37
CA THR A 263 -1.50 19.51 1.62
C THR A 263 -0.31 19.15 2.53
N ARG A 264 -0.38 19.57 3.79
CA ARG A 264 0.60 19.29 4.84
C ARG A 264 -0.17 19.07 6.13
N TRP A 265 0.15 18.02 6.89
CA TRP A 265 -0.58 17.67 8.10
C TRP A 265 0.37 17.46 9.27
N ASN A 266 -0.21 17.48 10.46
CA ASN A 266 0.38 16.97 11.68
C ASN A 266 -0.33 15.66 12.04
N LYS A 267 0.36 14.80 12.81
CA LYS A 267 -0.20 13.52 13.22
C LYS A 267 -1.47 13.72 14.05
N GLY A 268 -2.59 13.15 13.61
CA GLY A 268 -3.89 13.28 14.29
C GLY A 268 -4.69 14.55 13.93
N ASP A 269 -4.39 15.20 12.80
CA ASP A 269 -5.35 16.12 12.18
C ASP A 269 -6.53 15.34 11.56
N ILE A 270 -7.75 15.89 11.61
CA ILE A 270 -9.00 15.18 11.28
C ILE A 270 -8.97 14.57 9.87
N TRP A 271 -8.41 15.33 8.92
CA TRP A 271 -8.27 14.95 7.51
C TRP A 271 -6.82 14.64 7.12
N GLU A 272 -6.02 14.08 8.04
CA GLU A 272 -4.65 13.67 7.76
C GLU A 272 -4.58 12.81 6.48
N ASN A 273 -3.61 13.10 5.60
CA ASN A 273 -3.32 12.34 4.38
C ASN A 273 -4.37 12.46 3.23
N LEU A 274 -5.18 13.53 3.19
CA LEU A 274 -6.20 13.79 2.17
C LEU A 274 -5.99 15.13 1.43
N SER A 275 -5.38 15.10 0.24
CA SER A 275 -5.17 16.30 -0.60
C SER A 275 -6.39 16.70 -1.44
N LEU A 276 -7.55 16.85 -0.80
CA LEU A 276 -8.83 17.06 -1.48
C LEU A 276 -9.14 18.55 -1.73
N TRP A 277 -9.29 18.92 -3.00
CA TRP A 277 -9.64 20.29 -3.44
C TRP A 277 -10.45 20.25 -4.75
N THR A 278 -10.95 21.39 -5.23
CA THR A 278 -11.63 21.49 -6.54
C THR A 278 -11.53 22.92 -7.10
N PRO A 279 -11.57 23.17 -8.41
CA PRO A 279 -11.49 24.52 -8.98
C PRO A 279 -12.84 25.26 -9.00
N ASP A 280 -13.95 24.62 -8.64
CA ASP A 280 -15.28 25.25 -8.60
C ASP A 280 -16.00 24.90 -7.29
N VAL A 281 -16.47 25.91 -6.57
CA VAL A 281 -17.25 25.73 -5.33
C VAL A 281 -18.55 24.96 -5.59
N SER A 282 -19.14 25.10 -6.78
CA SER A 282 -20.30 24.33 -7.22
C SER A 282 -20.00 22.82 -7.34
N SER A 283 -18.73 22.45 -7.52
CA SER A 283 -18.28 21.06 -7.64
C SER A 283 -18.01 20.36 -6.31
N TRP A 284 -17.90 21.08 -5.19
CA TRP A 284 -17.67 20.44 -3.88
C TRP A 284 -18.84 19.53 -3.49
N PHE A 285 -18.53 18.37 -2.92
CA PHE A 285 -19.50 17.47 -2.30
C PHE A 285 -18.89 16.85 -1.03
N GLY A 286 -19.77 16.37 -0.14
CA GLY A 286 -19.39 15.86 1.17
C GLY A 286 -18.66 14.51 1.12
N PHE A 287 -17.40 14.50 0.69
CA PHE A 287 -16.59 13.28 0.61
C PHE A 287 -15.69 13.04 1.81
N HIS A 288 -15.25 14.04 2.57
CA HIS A 288 -14.31 13.83 3.68
C HIS A 288 -14.96 12.95 4.78
N GLU A 289 -16.13 13.39 5.19
CA GLU A 289 -17.03 12.88 6.20
C GLU A 289 -17.78 11.60 5.79
N ASN A 290 -17.84 11.30 4.49
CA ASN A 290 -18.49 10.12 3.90
C ASN A 290 -17.52 9.20 3.12
N ARG A 291 -16.21 9.49 3.14
CA ARG A 291 -15.19 8.63 2.52
C ARG A 291 -15.28 7.24 3.14
N TRP A 292 -15.31 6.20 2.31
CA TRP A 292 -15.48 4.83 2.78
C TRP A 292 -16.79 4.59 3.58
N LEU A 293 -17.87 5.36 3.37
CA LEU A 293 -19.17 5.23 4.08
C LEU A 293 -19.65 3.77 4.20
N LEU A 294 -19.40 2.95 3.17
CA LEU A 294 -19.62 1.52 3.18
C LEU A 294 -18.37 0.80 2.67
N THR A 295 -17.97 -0.28 3.35
CA THR A 295 -16.84 -1.16 2.98
C THR A 295 -17.11 -2.61 3.41
N PRO A 296 -16.49 -3.65 2.83
CA PRO A 296 -15.64 -3.63 1.63
C PRO A 296 -16.41 -3.15 0.40
N TYR A 297 -15.72 -2.60 -0.60
CA TYR A 297 -16.38 -2.08 -1.80
C TYR A 297 -17.07 -3.17 -2.63
N SER A 298 -16.47 -4.35 -2.71
CA SER A 298 -17.04 -5.53 -3.38
C SER A 298 -16.69 -6.82 -2.64
N ARG A 299 -17.55 -7.85 -2.75
CA ARG A 299 -17.26 -9.22 -2.32
C ARG A 299 -17.75 -10.26 -3.31
N ASN A 300 -16.86 -11.21 -3.64
CA ASN A 300 -17.23 -12.48 -4.22
C ASN A 300 -17.36 -13.52 -3.11
N VAL A 301 -18.50 -14.21 -3.06
CA VAL A 301 -18.81 -15.27 -2.09
C VAL A 301 -19.23 -16.55 -2.81
N TYR A 302 -19.01 -17.70 -2.17
CA TYR A 302 -19.22 -19.02 -2.76
C TYR A 302 -20.00 -19.92 -1.79
N GLY A 303 -20.82 -20.83 -2.32
CA GLY A 303 -21.52 -21.81 -1.49
C GLY A 303 -22.25 -22.90 -2.28
N GLY A 304 -22.60 -23.99 -1.58
CA GLY A 304 -23.38 -25.10 -2.13
C GLY A 304 -24.89 -24.82 -2.15
N THR A 305 -25.65 -25.46 -3.04
CA THR A 305 -27.11 -25.28 -3.15
C THR A 305 -27.83 -25.36 -1.80
N GLY A 306 -28.61 -24.34 -1.46
CA GLY A 306 -29.43 -24.29 -0.25
C GLY A 306 -28.68 -23.98 1.04
N SER A 307 -27.34 -23.88 1.02
CA SER A 307 -26.54 -23.43 2.18
C SER A 307 -26.81 -21.97 2.52
N GLU A 308 -26.68 -21.64 3.80
CA GLU A 308 -26.94 -20.33 4.39
C GLU A 308 -25.66 -19.79 5.05
N ALA A 309 -25.38 -18.50 4.87
CA ALA A 309 -24.19 -17.84 5.39
C ALA A 309 -24.43 -16.32 5.49
N ALA A 310 -23.48 -15.58 6.05
CA ALA A 310 -23.51 -14.12 6.08
C ALA A 310 -22.12 -13.52 5.83
N ILE A 311 -22.08 -12.29 5.31
CA ILE A 311 -20.86 -11.47 5.23
C ILE A 311 -21.11 -10.11 5.88
N ASN A 312 -20.10 -9.60 6.60
CA ASN A 312 -20.20 -8.31 7.26
C ASN A 312 -19.72 -7.18 6.34
N PHE A 313 -20.52 -6.14 6.24
CA PHE A 313 -20.10 -4.82 5.79
C PHE A 313 -19.89 -3.92 6.99
N THR A 314 -18.99 -2.95 6.88
CA THR A 314 -18.78 -1.91 7.87
C THR A 314 -19.29 -0.58 7.32
N VAL A 315 -20.23 0.04 8.04
CA VAL A 315 -20.69 1.42 7.81
C VAL A 315 -19.83 2.36 8.64
N HIS A 316 -19.35 3.46 8.04
CA HIS A 316 -18.40 4.38 8.68
C HIS A 316 -18.92 5.81 8.74
N ASN A 317 -18.68 6.48 9.87
CA ASN A 317 -18.83 7.91 10.04
C ASN A 317 -17.47 8.52 10.39
N ASN A 318 -16.79 9.14 9.41
CA ASN A 318 -15.52 9.84 9.67
C ASN A 318 -15.73 11.31 10.10
N SER A 319 -16.97 11.72 10.39
CA SER A 319 -17.29 13.12 10.70
C SER A 319 -17.15 13.42 12.21
N PRO A 320 -16.97 14.70 12.60
CA PRO A 320 -16.96 15.11 14.01
C PRO A 320 -18.35 15.10 14.67
N VAL A 321 -19.42 14.80 13.93
CA VAL A 321 -20.81 14.78 14.41
C VAL A 321 -21.45 13.37 14.28
N PRO A 322 -22.54 13.06 14.99
CA PRO A 322 -23.30 11.83 14.75
C PRO A 322 -23.92 11.78 13.35
N LYS A 323 -24.15 10.57 12.82
CA LYS A 323 -24.63 10.33 11.45
C LYS A 323 -25.64 9.19 11.38
N HIS A 324 -26.80 9.44 10.75
CA HIS A 324 -27.83 8.42 10.51
C HIS A 324 -27.73 7.95 9.05
N VAL A 325 -27.52 6.65 8.86
CA VAL A 325 -27.32 6.02 7.55
C VAL A 325 -28.41 4.98 7.33
N LYS A 326 -29.15 5.12 6.23
CA LYS A 326 -30.08 4.12 5.72
C LYS A 326 -29.37 3.16 4.78
N LEU A 327 -29.75 1.89 4.87
CA LEU A 327 -29.24 0.81 4.05
C LEU A 327 -30.39 0.10 3.32
N SER A 328 -30.15 -0.35 2.10
CA SER A 328 -31.13 -1.12 1.32
C SER A 328 -30.45 -2.03 0.29
N LEU A 329 -31.19 -3.03 -0.20
CA LEU A 329 -30.72 -3.92 -1.26
C LEU A 329 -31.26 -3.48 -2.62
N GLU A 330 -30.37 -3.40 -3.60
CA GLU A 330 -30.69 -3.21 -5.02
C GLU A 330 -30.24 -4.44 -5.81
N PHE A 331 -30.95 -4.71 -6.91
CA PHE A 331 -30.72 -5.86 -7.79
C PHE A 331 -30.66 -5.40 -9.25
N ASP A 332 -29.98 -6.16 -10.11
CA ASP A 332 -30.05 -5.97 -11.57
C ASP A 332 -31.40 -6.51 -12.08
N ASP A 333 -32.02 -5.79 -13.03
CA ASP A 333 -33.37 -6.04 -13.55
C ASP A 333 -34.50 -6.22 -12.50
N ASN A 334 -34.26 -5.75 -11.26
CA ASN A 334 -35.09 -6.05 -10.07
C ASN A 334 -35.25 -7.55 -9.74
N VAL A 335 -34.37 -8.42 -10.26
CA VAL A 335 -34.42 -9.86 -10.02
C VAL A 335 -33.78 -10.20 -8.68
N ALA A 336 -34.59 -10.12 -7.63
CA ALA A 336 -34.19 -10.53 -6.28
C ALA A 336 -33.86 -12.04 -6.20
N TRP A 337 -32.90 -12.35 -5.34
CA TRP A 337 -32.55 -13.72 -4.94
C TRP A 337 -32.58 -13.81 -3.41
N SER A 338 -32.31 -15.00 -2.84
CA SER A 338 -32.39 -15.23 -1.39
C SER A 338 -31.23 -14.57 -0.63
N VAL A 339 -31.32 -13.26 -0.44
CA VAL A 339 -30.40 -12.41 0.32
C VAL A 339 -31.20 -11.38 1.11
N GLU A 340 -30.78 -11.13 2.35
CA GLU A 340 -31.46 -10.28 3.32
C GLU A 340 -30.44 -9.38 4.03
N LEU A 341 -30.88 -8.16 4.37
CA LEU A 341 -30.11 -7.21 5.16
C LEU A 341 -30.91 -6.90 6.45
N PRO A 342 -30.67 -7.63 7.57
CA PRO A 342 -31.45 -7.47 8.79
C PRO A 342 -31.32 -6.09 9.46
N THR A 343 -30.24 -5.35 9.14
CA THR A 343 -30.00 -3.99 9.63
C THR A 343 -30.20 -3.00 8.48
N THR A 344 -31.37 -2.37 8.42
CA THR A 344 -31.75 -1.41 7.36
C THR A 344 -31.45 0.05 7.69
N GLU A 345 -31.14 0.38 8.95
CA GLU A 345 -30.70 1.71 9.37
C GLU A 345 -29.66 1.60 10.49
N VAL A 346 -28.73 2.55 10.54
CA VAL A 346 -27.66 2.64 11.54
C VAL A 346 -27.51 4.10 11.98
N ILE A 347 -27.45 4.34 13.30
CA ILE A 347 -27.00 5.61 13.87
C ILE A 347 -25.56 5.41 14.36
N LEU A 348 -24.65 6.28 13.93
CA LEU A 348 -23.24 6.25 14.26
C LEU A 348 -22.84 7.52 15.00
N GLU A 349 -22.17 7.38 16.14
CA GLU A 349 -21.47 8.48 16.80
C GLU A 349 -20.36 9.07 15.93
N ALA A 350 -19.87 10.26 16.30
CA ALA A 350 -18.73 10.90 15.66
C ALA A 350 -17.50 9.95 15.59
N ASN A 351 -16.80 9.94 14.46
CA ASN A 351 -15.61 9.10 14.21
C ASN A 351 -15.79 7.59 14.53
N SER A 352 -17.00 7.04 14.37
CA SER A 352 -17.32 5.65 14.70
C SER A 352 -17.74 4.80 13.47
N SER A 353 -17.91 3.50 13.69
CA SER A 353 -18.31 2.55 12.65
C SER A 353 -19.03 1.34 13.22
N ALA A 354 -20.01 0.80 12.50
CA ALA A 354 -20.74 -0.42 12.89
C ALA A 354 -20.63 -1.50 11.82
N GLN A 355 -20.64 -2.77 12.25
CA GLN A 355 -20.79 -3.91 11.35
C GLN A 355 -22.27 -4.17 11.09
N VAL A 356 -22.63 -4.42 9.83
CA VAL A 356 -23.96 -4.83 9.39
C VAL A 356 -23.86 -6.13 8.58
N PRO A 357 -24.55 -7.21 9.00
CA PRO A 357 -24.51 -8.48 8.29
C PRO A 357 -25.42 -8.46 7.07
N LEU A 358 -24.92 -8.98 5.94
CA LEU A 358 -25.73 -9.39 4.80
C LEU A 358 -25.87 -10.92 4.84
N ALA A 359 -27.05 -11.40 5.19
CA ALA A 359 -27.36 -12.83 5.23
C ALA A 359 -27.81 -13.32 3.85
N TYR A 360 -27.43 -14.53 3.46
CA TYR A 360 -27.86 -15.10 2.18
C TYR A 360 -28.03 -16.61 2.22
N ARG A 361 -28.84 -17.11 1.29
CA ARG A 361 -29.04 -18.53 0.99
C ARG A 361 -28.78 -18.80 -0.48
N VAL A 362 -28.01 -19.85 -0.79
CA VAL A 362 -27.63 -20.16 -2.18
C VAL A 362 -28.82 -20.73 -2.98
N PRO A 363 -29.32 -20.07 -4.03
CA PRO A 363 -30.49 -20.55 -4.76
C PRO A 363 -30.25 -21.84 -5.55
N SER A 364 -31.31 -22.61 -5.78
CA SER A 364 -31.26 -23.91 -6.47
C SER A 364 -31.16 -23.82 -7.99
N LYS A 365 -31.57 -22.70 -8.59
CA LYS A 365 -31.51 -22.43 -10.04
C LYS A 365 -30.67 -21.18 -10.31
N GLY A 366 -29.69 -21.32 -11.22
CA GLY A 366 -28.65 -20.32 -11.49
C GLY A 366 -27.27 -20.80 -11.09
N THR A 367 -26.24 -20.06 -11.48
CA THR A 367 -24.82 -20.31 -11.16
C THR A 367 -24.16 -19.11 -10.48
N GLN A 368 -24.71 -17.92 -10.68
CA GLN A 368 -24.23 -16.66 -10.13
C GLN A 368 -25.42 -15.72 -9.92
N TRP A 369 -25.38 -14.91 -8.87
CA TRP A 369 -26.34 -13.86 -8.56
C TRP A 369 -25.59 -12.64 -8.03
N LYS A 370 -26.11 -11.44 -8.25
CA LYS A 370 -25.51 -10.19 -7.78
C LYS A 370 -26.54 -9.35 -7.04
N CYS A 371 -26.11 -8.65 -5.99
CA CYS A 371 -26.89 -7.58 -5.36
C CYS A 371 -25.95 -6.44 -4.96
N TYR A 372 -26.54 -5.32 -4.57
CA TYR A 372 -25.82 -4.12 -4.18
C TYR A 372 -26.38 -3.64 -2.85
N VAL A 373 -25.51 -3.46 -1.86
CA VAL A 373 -25.83 -2.83 -0.59
C VAL A 373 -25.69 -1.32 -0.81
N ARG A 374 -26.82 -0.62 -0.83
CA ARG A 374 -26.90 0.84 -0.81
C ARG A 374 -26.61 1.34 0.60
N ALA A 375 -25.85 2.42 0.71
CA ALA A 375 -25.80 3.25 1.90
C ALA A 375 -26.14 4.70 1.52
N SER A 376 -27.11 5.30 2.22
CA SER A 376 -27.57 6.68 2.02
C SER A 376 -27.63 7.39 3.35
N VAL A 377 -27.00 8.57 3.46
CA VAL A 377 -27.09 9.40 4.66
C VAL A 377 -28.46 10.08 4.71
N LEU A 378 -29.09 10.11 5.88
CA LEU A 378 -30.40 10.74 6.10
C LEU A 378 -30.24 12.20 6.53
N ASP A 379 -29.61 12.99 5.66
CA ASP A 379 -29.40 14.42 5.81
C ASP A 379 -29.79 15.20 4.54
N GLU A 380 -29.63 16.52 4.58
CA GLU A 380 -29.89 17.45 3.47
C GLU A 380 -28.92 17.32 2.28
N THR A 381 -27.78 16.62 2.44
CA THR A 381 -26.87 16.33 1.33
C THR A 381 -27.40 15.21 0.43
N GLY A 382 -28.20 14.29 1.01
CA GLY A 382 -28.67 13.08 0.34
C GLY A 382 -27.54 12.17 -0.14
N PHE A 383 -26.33 12.28 0.44
CA PHE A 383 -25.15 11.53 0.01
C PHE A 383 -25.44 10.03 0.03
N SER A 384 -25.08 9.34 -1.05
CA SER A 384 -25.19 7.88 -1.11
C SER A 384 -24.06 7.23 -1.88
N THR A 385 -23.77 5.98 -1.54
CA THR A 385 -22.86 5.11 -2.29
C THR A 385 -23.36 3.67 -2.22
N TRP A 386 -22.68 2.75 -2.89
CA TRP A 386 -23.03 1.34 -2.85
C TRP A 386 -21.80 0.44 -2.90
N SER A 387 -21.98 -0.79 -2.44
CA SER A 387 -20.99 -1.86 -2.50
C SER A 387 -21.65 -3.12 -3.05
N SER A 388 -20.92 -3.95 -3.78
CA SER A 388 -21.50 -5.09 -4.51
C SER A 388 -21.19 -6.45 -3.88
N VAL A 389 -22.12 -7.40 -4.05
CA VAL A 389 -21.94 -8.79 -3.65
C VAL A 389 -22.29 -9.70 -4.82
N THR A 390 -21.33 -10.52 -5.22
CA THR A 390 -21.52 -11.56 -6.23
C THR A 390 -21.47 -12.93 -5.54
N LEU A 391 -22.61 -13.61 -5.45
CA LEU A 391 -22.66 -15.00 -5.04
C LEU A 391 -22.43 -15.90 -6.24
N HIS A 392 -21.52 -16.86 -6.11
CA HIS A 392 -21.31 -17.97 -7.05
C HIS A 392 -21.72 -19.30 -6.40
N ARG A 393 -22.38 -20.17 -7.16
CA ARG A 393 -22.67 -21.54 -6.70
C ARG A 393 -21.49 -22.46 -6.96
N GLY A 394 -20.97 -23.08 -5.90
CA GLY A 394 -19.85 -24.01 -5.95
C GLY A 394 -18.80 -23.72 -4.88
N ILE A 395 -17.56 -24.07 -5.19
CA ILE A 395 -16.39 -23.92 -4.31
C ILE A 395 -15.54 -22.75 -4.83
N ALA A 396 -15.03 -21.91 -3.92
CA ALA A 396 -14.15 -20.80 -4.28
C ALA A 396 -12.82 -21.30 -4.90
N PRO A 397 -12.32 -20.71 -6.00
CA PRO A 397 -11.03 -21.08 -6.60
C PRO A 397 -9.85 -21.14 -5.61
N ALA A 398 -9.86 -20.27 -4.58
CA ALA A 398 -8.86 -20.22 -3.52
C ALA A 398 -8.70 -21.54 -2.73
N GLN A 399 -9.71 -22.41 -2.72
CA GLN A 399 -9.69 -23.71 -2.03
C GLN A 399 -8.79 -24.75 -2.73
N SER A 400 -8.38 -24.49 -3.97
CA SER A 400 -7.55 -25.37 -4.81
C SER A 400 -6.13 -24.81 -5.00
N PRO A 401 -5.14 -25.64 -5.40
CA PRO A 401 -3.87 -25.15 -5.90
C PRO A 401 -4.05 -24.18 -7.07
N ILE A 402 -3.38 -23.02 -6.98
CA ILE A 402 -3.46 -21.94 -7.97
C ILE A 402 -2.13 -21.75 -8.71
N LYS A 403 -2.23 -21.33 -9.98
CA LYS A 403 -1.07 -21.15 -10.85
C LYS A 403 -0.29 -19.88 -10.47
N MET A 404 0.97 -20.05 -10.07
CA MET A 404 1.86 -18.92 -9.78
C MET A 404 2.39 -18.24 -11.07
N PRO A 405 2.66 -16.91 -11.05
CA PRO A 405 2.30 -15.97 -9.99
C PRO A 405 0.81 -15.63 -9.99
N ILE A 406 0.29 -15.26 -8.81
CA ILE A 406 -0.84 -14.32 -8.73
C ILE A 406 -0.37 -13.00 -9.36
N LYS A 407 -1.07 -12.49 -10.37
CA LYS A 407 -0.96 -11.08 -10.76
C LYS A 407 -2.10 -10.33 -10.08
N LEU A 408 -1.77 -9.45 -9.15
CA LEU A 408 -2.78 -8.54 -8.61
C LEU A 408 -3.26 -7.62 -9.73
N GLU A 409 -4.53 -7.21 -9.66
CA GLU A 409 -5.14 -6.25 -10.57
C GLU A 409 -5.55 -5.00 -9.80
N PRO A 410 -5.63 -3.81 -10.44
CA PRO A 410 -6.16 -2.62 -9.79
C PRO A 410 -7.52 -2.89 -9.17
N TYR A 411 -7.60 -2.76 -7.84
CA TYR A 411 -8.80 -2.99 -7.02
C TYR A 411 -9.39 -4.41 -7.09
N ARG A 412 -8.67 -5.40 -7.66
CA ARG A 412 -9.08 -6.81 -7.67
C ARG A 412 -7.95 -7.71 -7.16
N HIS A 413 -8.07 -8.10 -5.90
CA HIS A 413 -7.08 -8.89 -5.16
C HIS A 413 -7.61 -10.32 -4.94
N GLU A 414 -7.22 -11.00 -3.86
CA GLU A 414 -7.44 -12.44 -3.72
C GLU A 414 -8.94 -12.82 -3.61
N ASN A 415 -9.80 -11.94 -3.08
CA ASN A 415 -11.24 -12.19 -3.05
C ASN A 415 -11.86 -12.01 -4.44
N GLU A 416 -11.56 -10.91 -5.11
CA GLU A 416 -12.19 -10.52 -6.38
C GLU A 416 -11.68 -11.37 -7.57
N GLN A 417 -10.54 -12.06 -7.41
CA GLN A 417 -10.00 -13.03 -8.36
C GLN A 417 -10.29 -14.50 -8.00
N PHE A 418 -10.22 -14.90 -6.72
CA PHE A 418 -10.24 -16.32 -6.31
C PHE A 418 -11.32 -16.68 -5.27
N GLY A 419 -12.15 -15.74 -4.84
CA GLY A 419 -13.13 -15.98 -3.77
C GLY A 419 -12.51 -16.24 -2.40
N TYR A 420 -11.26 -15.81 -2.19
CA TYR A 420 -10.58 -15.93 -0.90
C TYR A 420 -11.29 -15.06 0.15
N LEU A 421 -11.84 -15.71 1.17
CA LEU A 421 -12.52 -15.07 2.28
C LEU A 421 -12.28 -15.91 3.55
N PRO A 422 -11.09 -15.83 4.16
CA PRO A 422 -10.75 -16.61 5.34
C PRO A 422 -11.44 -16.08 6.59
N GLU A 423 -11.78 -16.99 7.50
CA GLU A 423 -12.42 -16.68 8.79
C GLU A 423 -11.41 -16.64 9.96
N TYR A 424 -10.15 -16.97 9.68
CA TYR A 424 -9.05 -16.87 10.64
C TYR A 424 -8.43 -15.46 10.64
N PRO A 425 -7.81 -15.03 11.77
CA PRO A 425 -7.18 -13.73 11.89
C PRO A 425 -6.05 -13.52 10.87
N LEU A 426 -6.07 -12.34 10.24
CA LEU A 426 -5.12 -11.89 9.21
C LEU A 426 -4.32 -10.66 9.65
N ASP A 427 -4.19 -10.40 10.95
CA ASP A 427 -3.39 -9.30 11.48
C ASP A 427 -1.90 -9.44 11.09
N ASN A 428 -1.35 -10.65 11.28
CA ASN A 428 0.05 -10.99 11.02
C ASN A 428 0.19 -12.42 10.46
N GLN A 429 1.41 -12.95 10.44
CA GLN A 429 1.69 -14.32 10.03
C GLN A 429 1.31 -15.36 11.10
N VAL A 430 0.99 -16.58 10.65
CA VAL A 430 0.69 -17.72 11.52
C VAL A 430 1.95 -18.45 11.99
N TYR A 431 1.95 -18.84 13.26
CA TYR A 431 2.94 -19.70 13.90
C TYR A 431 2.28 -20.94 14.49
N PHE A 432 3.07 -21.99 14.71
CA PHE A 432 2.56 -23.30 15.15
C PHE A 432 3.29 -23.79 16.39
N ASP A 433 2.52 -24.17 17.40
CA ASP A 433 3.04 -24.72 18.66
C ASP A 433 3.57 -26.16 18.48
N MET A 434 3.94 -26.84 19.57
CA MET A 434 4.48 -28.21 19.51
C MET A 434 3.43 -29.27 19.09
N GLU A 435 2.15 -28.97 19.23
CA GLU A 435 1.01 -29.79 18.79
C GLU A 435 0.51 -29.41 17.38
N ASN A 436 1.21 -28.48 16.71
CA ASN A 436 0.85 -27.92 15.42
C ASN A 436 -0.46 -27.11 15.41
N ARG A 437 -0.87 -26.57 16.57
CA ARG A 437 -2.01 -25.66 16.72
C ARG A 437 -1.59 -24.24 16.31
N PRO A 438 -2.42 -23.48 15.58
CA PRO A 438 -2.02 -22.19 14.99
C PRO A 438 -2.26 -21.00 15.94
N PHE A 439 -1.34 -20.03 15.88
CA PHE A 439 -1.34 -18.77 16.65
C PHE A 439 -1.03 -17.58 15.74
N VAL A 440 -1.65 -16.41 15.99
CA VAL A 440 -1.44 -15.16 15.23
C VAL A 440 -1.38 -13.96 16.20
N ILE A 441 -0.37 -13.10 16.05
CA ILE A 441 -0.28 -11.83 16.80
C ILE A 441 -1.19 -10.77 16.19
N SER A 442 -1.88 -10.00 17.04
CA SER A 442 -2.62 -8.78 16.68
C SER A 442 -2.02 -7.57 17.41
N ASN A 443 -2.50 -6.36 17.13
CA ASN A 443 -1.95 -5.13 17.73
C ASN A 443 -2.19 -5.01 19.25
N ASP A 444 -3.16 -5.77 19.78
CA ASP A 444 -3.74 -5.67 21.12
C ASP A 444 -3.93 -7.04 21.81
N GLY A 445 -3.30 -8.10 21.29
CA GLY A 445 -3.44 -9.45 21.83
C GLY A 445 -2.89 -10.56 20.94
N VAL A 446 -3.10 -11.81 21.37
CA VAL A 446 -2.74 -13.02 20.62
C VAL A 446 -4.00 -13.82 20.33
N PHE A 447 -4.18 -14.21 19.08
CA PHE A 447 -5.18 -15.19 18.67
C PHE A 447 -4.58 -16.60 18.67
N PHE A 448 -5.38 -17.58 19.08
CA PHE A 448 -5.08 -19.02 19.03
C PHE A 448 -6.34 -19.82 18.74
N LEU A 449 -6.19 -20.99 18.13
CA LEU A 449 -7.32 -21.90 17.89
C LEU A 449 -7.52 -22.86 19.07
N ARG A 450 -8.76 -22.98 19.55
CA ARG A 450 -9.18 -23.97 20.56
C ARG A 450 -10.63 -24.39 20.24
N ASP A 451 -10.91 -25.70 20.31
CA ASP A 451 -12.25 -26.26 20.04
C ASP A 451 -12.85 -25.80 18.69
N ASN A 452 -12.00 -25.71 17.66
CA ASN A 452 -12.29 -25.16 16.33
C ASN A 452 -12.79 -23.70 16.27
N ALA A 453 -12.64 -22.94 17.37
CA ALA A 453 -12.89 -21.51 17.45
C ALA A 453 -11.58 -20.71 17.64
N TRP A 454 -11.51 -19.51 17.07
CA TRP A 454 -10.41 -18.58 17.29
C TRP A 454 -10.67 -17.71 18.53
N ILE A 455 -9.88 -17.92 19.58
CA ILE A 455 -9.94 -17.17 20.84
C ILE A 455 -8.84 -16.10 20.83
N LYS A 456 -9.11 -14.93 21.42
CA LYS A 456 -8.15 -13.81 21.53
C LYS A 456 -7.87 -13.48 23.00
N THR A 457 -6.62 -13.58 23.41
CA THR A 457 -6.18 -13.10 24.73
C THR A 457 -5.54 -11.73 24.60
N THR A 458 -6.10 -10.73 25.30
CA THR A 458 -5.74 -9.31 25.19
C THR A 458 -5.12 -8.73 26.48
N SER A 459 -4.97 -9.55 27.53
CA SER A 459 -4.40 -9.12 28.81
C SER A 459 -3.50 -10.20 29.44
N ALA A 460 -2.64 -9.76 30.35
CA ALA A 460 -1.66 -10.58 31.06
C ALA A 460 -1.49 -10.11 32.51
N HIS A 461 -1.05 -10.99 33.39
CA HIS A 461 -0.67 -10.65 34.76
C HIS A 461 0.80 -10.21 34.81
N ARG A 462 1.12 -9.13 35.54
CA ARG A 462 2.50 -8.77 35.85
C ARG A 462 3.13 -9.76 36.84
N ALA A 463 4.32 -10.25 36.54
CA ALA A 463 5.03 -11.18 37.42
C ALA A 463 5.40 -10.61 38.81
N ASP A 464 5.56 -9.28 38.92
CA ASP A 464 6.02 -8.61 40.15
C ASP A 464 4.90 -8.29 41.16
N THR A 465 3.67 -8.13 40.67
CA THR A 465 2.54 -7.53 41.41
C THR A 465 1.20 -8.25 41.20
N ASN A 466 1.17 -9.24 40.30
CA ASN A 466 -0.03 -9.93 39.78
C ASN A 466 -1.09 -9.01 39.13
N GLY A 467 -0.78 -7.71 38.96
CA GLY A 467 -1.67 -6.72 38.36
C GLY A 467 -1.93 -7.00 36.87
N ILE A 468 -3.17 -6.83 36.42
CA ILE A 468 -3.57 -7.09 35.04
C ILE A 468 -3.14 -5.90 34.15
N ILE A 469 -2.47 -6.21 33.03
CA ILE A 469 -2.03 -5.26 32.01
C ILE A 469 -2.50 -5.72 30.61
N PRO A 470 -2.70 -4.80 29.64
CA PRO A 470 -3.02 -5.17 28.27
C PRO A 470 -1.81 -5.75 27.53
N ILE A 471 -2.04 -6.76 26.69
CA ILE A 471 -1.03 -7.28 25.77
C ILE A 471 -0.83 -6.29 24.62
N ARG A 472 0.38 -5.74 24.51
CA ARG A 472 0.76 -4.75 23.48
C ARG A 472 2.04 -5.22 22.75
N PRO A 473 1.94 -6.06 21.71
CA PRO A 473 3.12 -6.66 21.07
C PRO A 473 4.06 -5.63 20.41
N VAL A 474 5.37 -5.89 20.41
CA VAL A 474 6.39 -5.02 19.77
C VAL A 474 6.97 -5.59 18.48
N GLY A 475 6.67 -6.85 18.19
CA GLY A 475 7.08 -7.56 16.98
C GLY A 475 6.02 -8.61 16.64
N THR A 476 6.13 -9.21 15.45
CA THR A 476 5.08 -10.10 14.92
C THR A 476 5.42 -11.58 15.06
N LYS A 477 6.50 -11.93 15.76
CA LYS A 477 6.97 -13.31 16.01
C LYS A 477 6.34 -13.92 17.26
N ILE A 478 6.00 -15.21 17.18
CA ILE A 478 5.67 -16.07 18.32
C ILE A 478 6.74 -17.17 18.40
N ALA A 479 7.10 -17.55 19.63
CA ALA A 479 8.07 -18.60 19.92
C ALA A 479 7.47 -19.64 20.87
N PHE A 480 8.02 -20.87 20.84
CA PHE A 480 7.57 -21.97 21.68
C PHE A 480 8.78 -22.80 22.13
N ASP A 481 8.72 -23.34 23.35
CA ASP A 481 9.74 -24.26 23.88
C ASP A 481 9.27 -25.73 23.89
N TRP A 482 10.15 -26.63 24.30
CA TRP A 482 9.88 -28.07 24.41
C TRP A 482 8.71 -28.44 25.33
N ASP A 483 8.32 -27.60 26.28
CA ASP A 483 7.18 -27.84 27.19
C ASP A 483 5.85 -27.32 26.62
N ASN A 484 5.88 -26.81 25.38
CA ASN A 484 4.76 -26.16 24.69
C ASN A 484 4.25 -24.86 25.36
N ASP A 485 5.14 -24.15 26.07
CA ASP A 485 4.90 -22.76 26.49
C ASP A 485 4.90 -21.83 25.27
N VAL A 486 4.05 -20.79 25.30
CA VAL A 486 3.92 -19.77 24.25
C VAL A 486 4.58 -18.46 24.68
N TYR A 487 5.44 -17.90 23.84
CA TYR A 487 6.22 -16.70 24.13
C TYR A 487 6.08 -15.61 23.05
N LEU A 488 5.99 -14.35 23.48
CA LEU A 488 6.08 -13.17 22.61
C LEU A 488 6.57 -11.92 23.36
N LEU A 489 7.04 -10.91 22.62
CA LEU A 489 7.51 -9.64 23.17
C LEU A 489 6.45 -8.53 23.07
N GLY A 490 6.34 -7.69 24.10
CA GLY A 490 5.47 -6.51 24.10
C GLY A 490 5.99 -5.32 24.93
N ARG A 491 5.15 -4.30 25.11
CA ARG A 491 5.38 -3.17 26.03
C ARG A 491 4.48 -3.19 27.25
N ASP A 492 5.05 -2.84 28.38
CA ASP A 492 4.33 -2.33 29.55
C ASP A 492 4.98 -1.02 30.03
N ASN A 493 4.17 0.04 30.19
CA ASN A 493 4.60 1.39 30.61
C ASN A 493 5.92 1.91 29.97
N GLY A 494 6.14 1.57 28.70
CA GLY A 494 7.34 1.95 27.92
C GLY A 494 8.47 0.91 27.93
N SER A 495 8.59 0.11 29.00
CA SER A 495 9.53 -1.01 29.10
C SER A 495 9.14 -2.17 28.19
N THR A 496 10.11 -2.99 27.79
CA THR A 496 9.86 -4.26 27.09
C THR A 496 9.51 -5.36 28.09
N VAL A 497 8.55 -6.21 27.74
CA VAL A 497 8.20 -7.42 28.50
C VAL A 497 8.18 -8.66 27.60
N LEU A 498 8.54 -9.81 28.17
CA LEU A 498 8.31 -11.13 27.61
C LEU A 498 7.00 -11.66 28.22
N PHE A 499 5.99 -11.85 27.39
CA PHE A 499 4.79 -12.57 27.77
C PHE A 499 5.04 -14.08 27.63
N ARG A 500 4.76 -14.85 28.69
CA ARG A 500 4.75 -16.33 28.70
C ARG A 500 3.33 -16.83 29.02
N SER A 501 2.83 -17.79 28.26
CA SER A 501 1.67 -18.63 28.61
C SER A 501 2.12 -20.08 28.73
N GLY A 502 1.67 -20.78 29.78
CA GLY A 502 1.84 -22.22 29.96
C GLY A 502 0.53 -23.02 29.86
N ASP A 503 -0.53 -22.37 29.37
CA ASP A 503 -1.88 -22.92 29.19
C ASP A 503 -2.38 -22.74 27.74
N HIS A 504 -1.40 -22.72 26.82
CA HIS A 504 -1.58 -22.65 25.36
C HIS A 504 -2.38 -21.42 24.91
N GLY A 505 -1.97 -20.25 25.39
CA GLY A 505 -2.48 -18.92 25.01
C GLY A 505 -3.63 -18.38 25.85
N ALA A 506 -4.19 -19.15 26.78
CA ALA A 506 -5.38 -18.73 27.52
C ALA A 506 -5.11 -17.66 28.59
N THR A 507 -3.97 -17.74 29.30
CA THR A 507 -3.49 -16.70 30.21
C THR A 507 -2.00 -16.43 29.96
N PHE A 508 -1.59 -15.17 30.11
CA PHE A 508 -0.19 -14.77 29.98
C PHE A 508 0.32 -14.12 31.27
N THR A 509 1.59 -14.36 31.59
CA THR A 509 2.35 -13.64 32.60
C THR A 509 3.44 -12.79 31.93
N ALA A 510 3.55 -11.52 32.31
CA ALA A 510 4.49 -10.55 31.77
C ALA A 510 5.74 -10.43 32.65
N TRP A 511 6.91 -10.69 32.04
CA TRP A 511 8.22 -10.64 32.69
C TRP A 511 9.04 -9.48 32.12
N PRO A 512 9.53 -8.51 32.92
CA PRO A 512 10.35 -7.41 32.44
C PRO A 512 11.62 -7.89 31.73
N VAL A 513 11.94 -7.30 30.58
CA VAL A 513 13.15 -7.60 29.79
C VAL A 513 14.14 -6.43 29.95
N PRO A 514 15.43 -6.67 30.28
CA PRO A 514 16.42 -5.62 30.40
C PRO A 514 16.77 -4.97 29.05
N GLY A 515 17.38 -3.79 29.10
CA GLY A 515 17.77 -3.03 27.91
C GLY A 515 16.67 -2.12 27.35
N SER A 516 16.95 -1.43 26.24
CA SER A 516 16.01 -0.53 25.58
C SER A 516 16.33 -0.36 24.10
N GLY A 517 15.30 -0.11 23.28
CA GLY A 517 15.43 0.00 21.83
C GLY A 517 14.49 -0.95 21.10
N GLY A 518 14.95 -1.47 19.95
CA GLY A 518 14.31 -2.56 19.21
C GLY A 518 14.66 -3.92 19.81
N PHE A 519 13.82 -4.92 19.59
CA PHE A 519 14.05 -6.29 20.07
C PHE A 519 13.64 -7.32 19.01
N ASP A 520 14.30 -8.48 19.03
CA ASP A 520 13.91 -9.68 18.29
C ASP A 520 13.87 -10.89 19.23
N ILE A 521 13.16 -11.94 18.83
CA ILE A 521 12.95 -13.19 19.58
C ILE A 521 13.22 -14.38 18.66
N GLU A 522 13.87 -15.43 19.16
CA GLU A 522 14.07 -16.66 18.39
C GLU A 522 12.71 -17.34 18.14
N GLN A 523 12.30 -17.40 16.86
CA GLN A 523 11.14 -18.16 16.42
C GLN A 523 11.54 -19.48 15.73
N PHE A 524 10.62 -20.45 15.70
CA PHE A 524 10.84 -21.70 14.98
C PHE A 524 11.03 -21.44 13.48
N SER A 525 12.14 -21.96 12.92
CA SER A 525 12.51 -21.83 11.50
C SER A 525 12.90 -23.15 10.85
N GLY A 526 12.70 -24.29 11.53
CA GLY A 526 12.87 -25.63 10.96
C GLY A 526 13.34 -26.70 11.95
N HIS A 527 14.53 -26.53 12.51
CA HIS A 527 15.21 -27.54 13.34
C HIS A 527 15.70 -27.00 14.70
N ASN A 528 15.30 -25.77 15.03
CA ASN A 528 15.61 -25.06 16.28
C ASN A 528 14.45 -25.17 17.29
N ILE A 529 14.29 -26.35 17.90
CA ILE A 529 13.34 -26.53 19.01
C ILE A 529 14.07 -26.20 20.33
N ILE A 530 13.62 -25.14 21.00
CA ILE A 530 14.32 -24.51 22.11
C ILE A 530 14.01 -25.25 23.42
N ASN A 531 15.02 -25.50 24.24
CA ASN A 531 14.85 -26.04 25.59
C ASN A 531 14.71 -24.89 26.59
N GLY A 532 13.50 -24.68 27.12
CA GLY A 532 13.14 -23.50 27.90
C GLY A 532 13.01 -22.22 27.06
N PRO A 533 12.94 -21.04 27.71
CA PRO A 533 12.57 -19.78 27.05
C PRO A 533 13.45 -19.38 25.86
N PRO A 534 12.86 -18.73 24.84
CA PRO A 534 13.57 -18.28 23.66
C PRO A 534 14.61 -17.21 23.96
N PRO A 535 15.83 -17.31 23.38
CA PRO A 535 16.77 -16.20 23.28
C PRO A 535 16.15 -14.95 22.66
N LEU A 536 16.59 -13.79 23.14
CA LEU A 536 16.19 -12.47 22.65
C LEU A 536 17.42 -11.69 22.16
N ALA A 537 17.27 -10.87 21.13
CA ALA A 537 18.25 -9.86 20.75
C ALA A 537 17.73 -8.47 21.11
N CYS A 538 18.57 -7.62 21.71
CA CYS A 538 18.28 -6.20 21.94
C CYS A 538 19.12 -5.35 20.99
N PHE A 539 18.49 -4.37 20.33
CA PHE A 539 19.12 -3.42 19.41
C PHE A 539 18.97 -2.00 19.99
N HIS A 540 20.00 -1.56 20.72
CA HIS A 540 20.03 -0.25 21.36
C HIS A 540 20.69 0.79 20.43
N GLU A 541 19.90 1.64 19.80
CA GLU A 541 20.37 2.65 18.83
C GLU A 541 21.23 3.73 19.51
N THR A 542 22.55 3.66 19.33
CA THR A 542 23.53 4.58 19.92
C THR A 542 23.88 5.77 19.03
N ALA A 543 23.70 5.68 17.70
CA ALA A 543 23.89 6.82 16.79
C ALA A 543 23.11 6.73 15.47
N LYS A 544 22.76 7.91 14.93
CA LYS A 544 22.19 8.11 13.59
C LYS A 544 23.20 8.82 12.70
N ASP A 545 23.38 8.33 11.48
CA ASP A 545 24.11 9.10 10.46
C ASP A 545 23.19 10.17 9.84
N PRO A 546 23.61 11.46 9.81
CA PRO A 546 22.79 12.55 9.29
C PRO A 546 22.79 12.64 7.75
N LYS A 547 23.64 11.87 7.06
CA LYS A 547 23.75 11.87 5.59
C LYS A 547 23.36 10.52 4.97
N LEU A 548 23.53 9.42 5.71
CA LEU A 548 23.18 8.07 5.29
C LEU A 548 21.95 7.59 6.06
N ILE A 549 20.74 7.82 5.51
CA ILE A 549 19.47 7.61 6.23
C ILE A 549 19.24 6.16 6.71
N TRP A 550 19.85 5.16 6.06
CA TRP A 550 19.77 3.73 6.46
C TRP A 550 20.96 3.26 7.31
N ARG A 551 21.89 4.17 7.64
CA ARG A 551 23.01 3.89 8.55
C ARG A 551 22.61 4.26 9.98
N ARG A 552 22.46 3.23 10.80
CA ARG A 552 22.31 3.33 12.26
C ARG A 552 23.44 2.57 12.91
N ILE A 553 23.85 3.02 14.09
CA ILE A 553 24.79 2.30 14.94
C ILE A 553 23.99 1.88 16.17
N ASN A 554 24.06 0.60 16.48
CA ASN A 554 23.37 0.01 17.62
C ASN A 554 24.39 -0.82 18.41
N ASP A 555 24.30 -0.74 19.73
CA ASP A 555 24.81 -1.81 20.58
C ASP A 555 23.80 -2.98 20.47
N LEU A 556 24.33 -4.19 20.25
CA LEU A 556 23.58 -5.43 20.09
C LEU A 556 23.94 -6.37 21.24
N ASP A 557 22.94 -6.71 22.04
CA ASP A 557 23.06 -7.65 23.15
C ASP A 557 22.20 -8.90 22.92
N LEU A 558 22.70 -10.05 23.36
CA LEU A 558 21.96 -11.30 23.47
C LEU A 558 21.45 -11.44 24.92
N ILE A 559 20.13 -11.59 25.09
CA ILE A 559 19.51 -11.84 26.41
C ILE A 559 18.98 -13.27 26.41
N LEU A 560 19.28 -14.01 27.49
CA LEU A 560 18.91 -15.42 27.63
C LEU A 560 18.01 -15.59 28.86
N PRO A 561 16.68 -15.66 28.68
CA PRO A 561 15.78 -15.96 29.78
C PRO A 561 15.89 -17.44 30.19
N ALA A 562 15.64 -17.73 31.46
CA ALA A 562 15.64 -19.06 32.03
C ALA A 562 14.35 -19.30 32.84
N LYS A 563 13.72 -20.46 32.66
CA LYS A 563 12.51 -20.90 33.37
C LYS A 563 12.93 -21.71 34.60
N LYS A 564 12.50 -21.29 35.79
CA LYS A 564 12.65 -22.06 37.04
C LYS A 564 11.59 -23.17 37.14
N ALA A 565 11.79 -24.08 38.08
CA ALA A 565 10.84 -25.17 38.39
C ALA A 565 9.47 -24.68 38.90
N ASP A 566 9.37 -23.44 39.40
CA ASP A 566 8.10 -22.77 39.77
C ASP A 566 7.42 -22.08 38.57
N GLY A 567 7.98 -22.19 37.36
CA GLY A 567 7.52 -21.50 36.15
C GLY A 567 7.89 -20.02 36.06
N SER A 568 8.59 -19.46 37.06
CA SER A 568 9.07 -18.08 37.00
C SER A 568 10.20 -17.91 35.98
N ILE A 569 10.24 -16.76 35.30
CA ILE A 569 11.30 -16.44 34.35
C ILE A 569 12.31 -15.49 34.99
N VAL A 570 13.59 -15.86 34.91
CA VAL A 570 14.72 -14.97 35.20
C VAL A 570 15.33 -14.54 33.87
N MET A 571 15.51 -13.24 33.68
CA MET A 571 16.35 -12.72 32.60
C MET A 571 17.82 -12.81 33.04
N GLY A 572 18.67 -13.43 32.25
CA GLY A 572 20.12 -13.26 32.40
C GLY A 572 20.55 -11.83 32.03
N ASP A 573 21.71 -11.41 32.51
CA ASP A 573 22.32 -10.13 32.12
C ASP A 573 22.55 -10.06 30.59
N PRO A 574 22.43 -8.87 29.96
CA PRO A 574 22.69 -8.72 28.53
C PRO A 574 24.14 -9.07 28.16
N ILE A 575 24.31 -10.02 27.23
CA ILE A 575 25.60 -10.48 26.72
C ILE A 575 25.94 -9.64 25.48
N ALA A 576 26.92 -8.74 25.59
CA ALA A 576 27.30 -7.85 24.49
C ALA A 576 27.88 -8.61 23.28
N VAL A 577 27.29 -8.41 22.10
CA VAL A 577 27.66 -9.08 20.84
C VAL A 577 28.38 -8.12 19.89
N SER A 578 27.92 -6.88 19.75
CA SER A 578 28.57 -5.85 18.92
C SER A 578 28.20 -4.44 19.37
N LYS A 579 29.10 -3.47 19.14
CA LYS A 579 28.86 -2.02 19.30
C LYS A 579 28.76 -1.27 17.98
N LYS A 580 28.50 -2.01 16.90
CA LYS A 580 28.48 -1.51 15.52
C LYS A 580 27.29 -2.03 14.72
N CYS A 581 26.31 -2.68 15.35
CA CYS A 581 25.24 -3.32 14.61
C CYS A 581 24.44 -2.30 13.78
N ILE A 582 24.16 -2.62 12.52
CA ILE A 582 23.39 -1.77 11.60
C ILE A 582 21.90 -1.65 12.01
N GLY A 583 21.44 -2.55 12.89
CA GLY A 583 20.04 -2.71 13.30
C GLY A 583 19.33 -3.83 12.53
N LEU A 584 18.01 -3.91 12.70
CA LEU A 584 17.16 -4.96 12.13
C LEU A 584 16.05 -4.38 11.23
N SER A 585 16.05 -4.76 9.95
CA SER A 585 15.00 -4.42 8.98
C SER A 585 13.74 -5.29 9.19
N ALA A 586 12.88 -4.90 10.14
CA ALA A 586 11.75 -5.72 10.60
C ALA A 586 10.40 -5.50 9.87
N HIS A 587 10.29 -4.62 8.87
CA HIS A 587 9.00 -4.37 8.18
C HIS A 587 8.64 -5.45 7.15
N SER A 588 9.59 -5.89 6.33
CA SER A 588 9.40 -6.92 5.28
C SER A 588 10.37 -8.08 5.46
N GLY A 589 9.91 -9.31 5.19
CA GLY A 589 10.65 -10.55 5.48
C GLY A 589 10.59 -10.91 6.96
N ILE A 590 11.13 -10.03 7.82
CA ILE A 590 11.64 -10.33 9.17
C ILE A 590 12.59 -11.54 9.13
N PRO A 591 13.91 -11.32 9.08
CA PRO A 591 14.84 -12.42 9.23
C PRO A 591 14.79 -13.04 10.63
N SER A 592 15.18 -14.31 10.70
CA SER A 592 15.68 -14.90 11.94
C SER A 592 17.05 -14.31 12.25
N THR A 593 17.20 -13.62 13.38
CA THR A 593 18.52 -13.16 13.86
C THR A 593 19.22 -14.19 14.74
N ILE A 594 18.46 -15.13 15.34
CA ILE A 594 18.95 -16.16 16.24
C ILE A 594 18.44 -17.54 15.79
N VAL A 595 19.23 -18.59 16.00
CA VAL A 595 18.77 -19.98 16.18
C VAL A 595 19.55 -20.68 17.29
N SER A 596 18.93 -21.60 18.05
CA SER A 596 19.56 -22.36 19.11
C SER A 596 19.24 -23.86 19.06
N ARG A 597 20.14 -24.66 19.65
CA ARG A 597 19.98 -26.11 19.79
C ARG A 597 20.80 -26.63 20.98
N GLY A 598 20.08 -27.09 22.00
CA GLY A 598 20.68 -27.55 23.25
C GLY A 598 21.45 -26.44 23.95
N ASP A 599 22.74 -26.67 24.19
CA ASP A 599 23.64 -25.73 24.87
C ASP A 599 23.96 -24.45 24.07
N LYS A 600 23.85 -24.50 22.74
CA LYS A 600 24.38 -23.45 21.85
C LYS A 600 23.29 -22.54 21.32
N VAL A 601 23.60 -21.24 21.30
CA VAL A 601 22.77 -20.19 20.71
C VAL A 601 23.63 -19.48 19.65
N HIS A 602 23.11 -19.30 18.44
CA HIS A 602 23.83 -18.70 17.33
C HIS A 602 23.12 -17.41 16.89
N ILE A 603 23.83 -16.28 16.93
CA ILE A 603 23.29 -14.96 16.57
C ILE A 603 23.98 -14.41 15.33
N ALA A 604 23.20 -13.84 14.42
CA ALA A 604 23.62 -13.29 13.12
C ALA A 604 23.29 -11.80 13.03
N TRP A 605 24.26 -10.97 12.62
CA TRP A 605 24.07 -9.52 12.48
C TRP A 605 24.87 -8.92 11.32
N GLY A 606 24.49 -7.70 10.93
CA GLY A 606 25.28 -6.85 10.05
C GLY A 606 25.87 -5.66 10.84
N GLU A 607 27.03 -5.16 10.44
CA GLU A 607 27.65 -3.97 11.07
C GLU A 607 27.71 -2.74 10.14
N ALA A 608 27.62 -1.57 10.76
CA ALA A 608 27.89 -0.28 10.14
C ALA A 608 29.40 -0.09 9.96
N THR A 609 29.83 0.17 8.74
CA THR A 609 31.20 0.59 8.39
C THR A 609 31.34 2.11 8.53
N LEU A 610 32.55 2.65 8.45
CA LEU A 610 32.75 4.10 8.46
C LEU A 610 32.41 4.68 7.07
N PRO A 611 31.72 5.84 6.95
CA PRO A 611 31.26 6.35 5.65
C PRO A 611 32.38 6.64 4.63
N GLN A 612 33.61 6.85 5.08
CA GLN A 612 34.80 7.03 4.24
C GLN A 612 35.42 5.71 3.74
N GLU A 613 35.07 4.57 4.34
CA GLU A 613 35.50 3.25 3.89
C GLU A 613 34.70 2.86 2.65
N LYS A 614 35.38 2.52 1.56
CA LYS A 614 34.75 1.98 0.34
C LYS A 614 34.38 0.50 0.52
N ALA A 615 33.67 0.19 1.60
CA ALA A 615 33.20 -1.15 1.91
C ALA A 615 32.29 -1.67 0.78
N PRO A 616 32.43 -2.94 0.36
CA PRO A 616 31.61 -3.51 -0.72
C PRO A 616 30.15 -3.75 -0.30
N GLY A 617 29.86 -3.71 1.01
CA GLY A 617 28.54 -3.92 1.58
C GLY A 617 28.56 -3.74 3.11
N VAL A 618 27.43 -4.04 3.75
CA VAL A 618 27.34 -4.31 5.18
C VAL A 618 28.04 -5.65 5.46
N PRO A 619 29.14 -5.71 6.24
CA PRO A 619 29.72 -6.98 6.67
C PRO A 619 28.73 -7.76 7.54
N THR A 620 28.57 -9.05 7.26
CA THR A 620 27.73 -9.97 8.04
C THR A 620 28.58 -10.86 8.92
N TYR A 621 28.21 -10.99 10.19
CA TYR A 621 28.87 -11.82 11.19
C TYR A 621 27.91 -12.83 11.83
N VAL A 622 28.46 -13.94 12.32
CA VAL A 622 27.78 -14.86 13.24
C VAL A 622 28.71 -15.24 14.40
N ALA A 623 28.16 -15.36 15.60
CA ALA A 623 28.84 -15.91 16.79
C ALA A 623 28.04 -17.04 17.42
N THR A 624 28.71 -17.88 18.22
CA THR A 624 28.07 -18.91 19.07
C THR A 624 28.22 -18.49 20.54
N TYR A 625 27.12 -18.43 21.28
CA TYR A 625 27.13 -18.46 22.74
C TYR A 625 26.95 -19.89 23.27
N SER A 626 27.55 -20.21 24.40
CA SER A 626 27.47 -21.51 25.07
C SER A 626 26.95 -21.37 26.50
N ARG A 627 25.77 -21.92 26.77
CA ARG A 627 25.08 -21.80 28.07
C ARG A 627 25.86 -22.44 29.23
N SER A 628 26.58 -23.54 28.97
CA SER A 628 27.38 -24.29 29.94
C SER A 628 28.72 -23.67 30.33
N THR A 629 29.29 -22.81 29.47
CA THR A 629 30.56 -22.11 29.77
C THR A 629 30.35 -20.65 30.14
N GLY A 630 29.24 -20.04 29.72
CA GLY A 630 28.99 -18.61 29.86
C GLY A 630 29.64 -17.74 28.77
N GLU A 631 30.25 -18.36 27.76
CA GLU A 631 31.10 -17.66 26.79
C GLU A 631 30.42 -17.38 25.45
N LEU A 632 30.63 -16.17 24.92
CA LEU A 632 30.39 -15.82 23.52
C LEU A 632 31.69 -16.00 22.72
N GLY A 633 31.68 -16.93 21.77
CA GLY A 633 32.80 -17.19 20.87
C GLY A 633 33.02 -16.06 19.85
N SER A 634 34.26 -15.93 19.35
CA SER A 634 34.66 -14.86 18.43
C SER A 634 33.78 -14.78 17.16
N PRO A 635 33.36 -13.57 16.72
CA PRO A 635 32.56 -13.39 15.51
C PRO A 635 33.26 -13.89 14.24
N ALA A 636 32.58 -14.71 13.45
CA ALA A 636 33.02 -15.12 12.12
C ALA A 636 32.44 -14.19 11.06
N LEU A 637 33.30 -13.51 10.27
CA LEU A 637 32.90 -12.72 9.11
C LEU A 637 32.50 -13.65 7.96
N LEU A 638 31.27 -13.52 7.46
CA LEU A 638 30.69 -14.39 6.43
C LEU A 638 30.76 -13.80 5.02
N GLY A 639 30.87 -12.48 4.92
CA GLY A 639 30.87 -11.74 3.65
C GLY A 639 30.21 -10.38 3.80
N TYR A 640 29.83 -9.79 2.66
CA TYR A 640 29.30 -8.43 2.59
C TYR A 640 28.03 -8.36 1.77
N GLY A 641 26.98 -7.74 2.32
CA GLY A 641 25.72 -7.47 1.66
C GLY A 641 25.70 -6.06 1.05
N PRO A 642 25.74 -5.86 -0.28
CA PRO A 642 25.66 -4.54 -0.90
C PRO A 642 24.24 -3.92 -0.85
N PRO A 643 24.10 -2.58 -0.75
CA PRO A 643 25.15 -1.57 -0.61
C PRO A 643 25.72 -1.47 0.83
N ALA A 644 26.81 -0.73 1.04
CA ALA A 644 27.31 -0.50 2.39
C ALA A 644 26.36 0.40 3.21
N ASN A 645 26.32 0.17 4.52
CA ASN A 645 25.56 0.99 5.49
C ASN A 645 24.05 1.10 5.21
N ASP A 646 23.42 0.00 4.80
CA ASP A 646 21.97 -0.10 4.60
C ASP A 646 21.36 -1.20 5.50
N VAL A 647 20.52 -0.82 6.45
CA VAL A 647 19.84 -1.73 7.39
C VAL A 647 18.98 -2.80 6.71
N HIS A 648 18.55 -2.59 5.46
CA HIS A 648 17.83 -3.59 4.67
C HIS A 648 18.66 -4.86 4.37
N ASN A 649 19.96 -4.82 4.67
CA ASN A 649 20.90 -5.92 4.47
C ASN A 649 21.05 -6.81 5.71
N SER A 650 20.12 -6.73 6.68
CA SER A 650 20.05 -7.66 7.81
C SER A 650 20.15 -9.12 7.33
N PRO A 651 21.05 -9.93 7.90
CA PRO A 651 21.18 -11.35 7.54
C PRO A 651 20.02 -12.17 8.12
N CYS A 652 19.85 -13.39 7.61
CA CYS A 652 18.91 -14.38 8.14
C CYS A 652 19.63 -15.71 8.40
N ILE A 653 19.45 -16.29 9.59
CA ILE A 653 20.03 -17.59 9.97
C ILE A 653 18.93 -18.67 10.16
N THR A 654 19.18 -19.88 9.69
CA THR A 654 18.44 -21.09 10.08
C THR A 654 19.41 -22.27 10.26
N MET A 655 18.92 -23.45 10.63
CA MET A 655 19.74 -24.66 10.76
C MET A 655 19.05 -25.92 10.26
N ASP A 656 19.84 -26.94 9.90
CA ASP A 656 19.34 -28.25 9.46
C ASP A 656 19.24 -29.29 10.61
N SER A 657 18.63 -30.45 10.33
CA SER A 657 18.48 -31.55 11.29
C SER A 657 19.81 -32.07 11.86
N LYS A 658 20.92 -31.87 11.14
CA LYS A 658 22.28 -32.25 11.54
C LYS A 658 23.00 -31.15 12.31
N GLY A 659 22.41 -29.96 12.41
CA GLY A 659 22.91 -28.80 13.14
C GLY A 659 23.85 -27.90 12.34
N TYR A 660 23.96 -28.08 11.01
CA TYR A 660 24.67 -27.10 10.19
C TYR A 660 23.90 -25.77 10.17
N LEU A 661 24.64 -24.67 10.28
CA LEU A 661 24.08 -23.33 10.26
C LEU A 661 24.03 -22.84 8.81
N HIS A 662 22.91 -22.25 8.42
CA HIS A 662 22.64 -21.75 7.07
C HIS A 662 22.34 -20.26 7.17
N VAL A 663 23.13 -19.42 6.49
CA VAL A 663 22.99 -17.97 6.58
C VAL A 663 22.81 -17.37 5.19
N LEU A 664 21.81 -16.49 5.06
CA LEU A 664 21.69 -15.57 3.95
C LEU A 664 22.17 -14.18 4.37
N ILE A 665 23.12 -13.65 3.60
CA ILE A 665 23.59 -12.28 3.66
C ILE A 665 22.59 -11.41 2.88
N GLY A 666 21.86 -10.56 3.60
CA GLY A 666 20.86 -9.67 3.03
C GLY A 666 21.46 -8.60 2.12
N THR A 667 20.66 -8.07 1.18
CA THR A 667 21.06 -6.99 0.26
C THR A 667 19.89 -6.09 -0.11
N HIS A 668 20.17 -4.91 -0.64
CA HIS A 668 19.17 -3.99 -1.16
C HIS A 668 19.33 -3.78 -2.67
N GLY A 669 18.47 -4.46 -3.44
CA GLY A 669 18.43 -4.36 -4.90
C GLY A 669 19.60 -5.07 -5.60
N ARG A 670 20.17 -6.09 -4.95
CA ARG A 670 21.31 -6.90 -5.43
C ARG A 670 21.06 -8.38 -5.13
N THR A 671 22.00 -9.25 -5.49
CA THR A 671 21.86 -10.70 -5.28
C THR A 671 22.24 -11.06 -3.84
N PHE A 672 21.40 -11.84 -3.15
CA PHE A 672 21.75 -12.38 -1.82
C PHE A 672 22.90 -13.38 -1.93
N LYS A 673 23.72 -13.44 -0.89
CA LYS A 673 24.76 -14.48 -0.76
C LYS A 673 24.37 -15.50 0.30
N TYR A 674 24.75 -16.74 0.08
CA TYR A 674 24.51 -17.87 0.97
C TYR A 674 25.84 -18.46 1.46
N VAL A 675 25.90 -18.80 2.74
CA VAL A 675 26.95 -19.64 3.32
C VAL A 675 26.35 -20.72 4.22
N ARG A 676 27.10 -21.81 4.40
CA ARG A 676 26.83 -22.82 5.42
C ARG A 676 28.05 -22.98 6.32
N SER A 677 27.86 -23.30 7.60
CA SER A 677 28.97 -23.77 8.43
C SER A 677 29.56 -25.08 7.89
N VAL A 678 30.84 -25.32 8.15
CA VAL A 678 31.48 -26.64 7.89
C VAL A 678 31.51 -27.52 9.14
N SER A 679 31.32 -26.92 10.33
CA SER A 679 31.06 -27.62 11.59
C SER A 679 29.58 -27.55 11.96
N SER A 680 29.03 -28.62 12.54
CA SER A 680 27.69 -28.60 13.13
C SER A 680 27.69 -27.84 14.47
N ASN A 681 26.59 -27.14 14.76
CA ASN A 681 26.28 -26.44 16.00
C ASN A 681 27.38 -25.46 16.48
N ASN A 682 28.17 -24.90 15.54
CA ASN A 682 29.28 -24.02 15.86
C ASN A 682 29.64 -23.06 14.70
N ALA A 683 29.42 -21.76 14.92
CA ALA A 683 29.82 -20.69 14.01
C ALA A 683 31.33 -20.40 13.95
N SER A 684 32.12 -20.80 14.96
CA SER A 684 33.59 -20.63 14.93
C SER A 684 34.30 -21.70 14.10
N GLY A 685 33.66 -22.86 13.89
CA GLY A 685 34.24 -24.03 13.24
C GLY A 685 34.28 -23.96 11.70
N GLY A 686 34.42 -22.76 11.12
CA GLY A 686 34.55 -22.52 9.68
C GLY A 686 33.23 -22.49 8.88
N TRP A 687 33.29 -21.86 7.71
CA TRP A 687 32.17 -21.65 6.78
C TRP A 687 32.58 -21.94 5.34
N THR A 688 31.60 -22.21 4.47
CA THR A 688 31.80 -22.23 3.01
C THR A 688 32.06 -20.82 2.49
N GLU A 689 32.66 -20.70 1.30
CA GLU A 689 32.64 -19.45 0.53
C GLU A 689 31.21 -18.96 0.26
N ALA A 690 31.05 -17.65 0.08
CA ALA A 690 29.76 -16.98 -0.07
C ALA A 690 29.25 -16.99 -1.52
N GLU A 691 28.54 -18.07 -1.89
CA GLU A 691 27.90 -18.21 -3.21
C GLU A 691 26.74 -17.21 -3.37
N ASP A 692 26.61 -16.62 -4.56
CA ASP A 692 25.39 -15.91 -4.95
C ASP A 692 24.23 -16.91 -5.08
N VAL A 693 23.06 -16.63 -4.49
CA VAL A 693 21.91 -17.56 -4.59
C VAL A 693 21.49 -17.78 -6.05
N ARG A 694 21.49 -16.71 -6.85
CA ARG A 694 21.51 -16.75 -8.31
C ARG A 694 21.96 -15.39 -8.87
N SER A 695 23.04 -15.37 -9.65
CA SER A 695 23.62 -14.15 -10.21
C SER A 695 22.58 -13.28 -10.95
N GLY A 696 22.69 -11.96 -10.77
CA GLY A 696 21.88 -10.96 -11.47
C GLY A 696 20.52 -10.64 -10.84
N LEU A 697 20.05 -11.40 -9.85
CA LEU A 697 18.79 -11.09 -9.16
C LEU A 697 18.91 -9.79 -8.34
N ARG A 698 17.87 -8.95 -8.38
CA ARG A 698 17.75 -7.69 -7.63
C ARG A 698 16.83 -7.87 -6.42
N GLN A 699 17.33 -8.52 -5.39
CA GLN A 699 16.58 -8.99 -4.22
C GLN A 699 16.55 -7.94 -3.10
N THR A 700 15.58 -8.03 -2.18
CA THR A 700 15.52 -7.27 -0.91
C THR A 700 14.55 -7.98 0.03
N TYR A 701 14.75 -7.85 1.34
CA TYR A 701 13.90 -8.41 2.40
C TYR A 701 13.86 -9.94 2.35
N VAL A 702 14.52 -10.61 3.30
CA VAL A 702 14.64 -12.07 3.33
C VAL A 702 13.68 -12.69 4.34
N GLY A 703 12.93 -13.71 3.92
CA GLY A 703 12.35 -14.74 4.80
C GLY A 703 12.93 -16.10 4.42
N MET A 704 13.43 -16.86 5.40
CA MET A 704 14.03 -18.18 5.16
C MET A 704 13.65 -19.17 6.26
N VAL A 705 13.29 -20.40 5.86
CA VAL A 705 13.07 -21.55 6.75
C VAL A 705 13.75 -22.80 6.19
N CYS A 706 13.96 -23.81 7.04
CA CYS A 706 14.48 -25.11 6.67
C CYS A 706 13.41 -26.18 6.93
N SER A 707 13.03 -26.97 5.93
CA SER A 707 12.01 -28.01 6.04
C SER A 707 12.53 -29.30 6.71
N PRO A 708 11.67 -30.23 7.13
CA PRO A 708 12.08 -31.52 7.71
C PRO A 708 13.00 -32.37 6.81
N ASP A 709 12.87 -32.28 5.48
CA ASP A 709 13.77 -32.92 4.51
C ASP A 709 15.10 -32.16 4.29
N ASN A 710 15.31 -31.06 5.03
CA ASN A 710 16.48 -30.17 5.00
C ASN A 710 16.61 -29.34 3.71
N ALA A 711 15.50 -29.12 2.99
CA ALA A 711 15.46 -28.10 1.97
C ALA A 711 15.40 -26.70 2.60
N LEU A 712 16.17 -25.76 2.07
CA LEU A 712 16.00 -24.35 2.40
C LEU A 712 14.91 -23.76 1.53
N HIS A 713 13.98 -23.05 2.14
CA HIS A 713 12.92 -22.30 1.45
C HIS A 713 13.14 -20.82 1.69
N LEU A 714 13.17 -20.04 0.61
CA LEU A 714 13.57 -18.64 0.58
C LEU A 714 12.50 -17.82 -0.13
N VAL A 715 11.99 -16.77 0.52
CA VAL A 715 11.07 -15.78 -0.07
C VAL A 715 11.63 -14.37 0.09
N PHE A 716 11.41 -13.52 -0.92
CA PHE A 716 11.95 -12.15 -0.97
C PHE A 716 11.21 -11.23 -1.94
N ARG A 717 11.42 -9.90 -1.82
CA ARG A 717 11.06 -8.93 -2.87
C ARG A 717 12.10 -9.00 -3.99
N LEU A 718 11.65 -9.21 -5.22
CA LEU A 718 12.46 -9.19 -6.43
C LEU A 718 12.06 -8.02 -7.34
N TRP A 719 13.04 -7.26 -7.82
CA TRP A 719 12.85 -6.29 -8.91
C TRP A 719 13.04 -6.97 -10.27
N LEU A 720 12.06 -6.82 -11.16
CA LEU A 720 12.13 -7.29 -12.55
C LEU A 720 12.03 -6.14 -13.54
N THR A 721 12.66 -6.35 -14.69
CA THR A 721 12.73 -5.47 -15.88
C THR A 721 12.65 -6.33 -17.15
N ASP A 722 11.85 -7.39 -17.11
CA ASP A 722 11.69 -8.39 -18.17
C ASP A 722 10.60 -8.00 -19.19
N ASN A 723 9.97 -6.84 -18.99
CA ASN A 723 8.86 -6.30 -19.77
C ASN A 723 7.60 -7.20 -19.82
N LYS A 724 7.51 -8.24 -18.98
CA LYS A 724 6.49 -9.30 -19.07
C LYS A 724 5.09 -8.85 -18.65
N TYR A 725 5.01 -8.03 -17.59
CA TYR A 725 3.74 -7.49 -17.08
C TYR A 725 3.60 -5.97 -17.27
N TYR A 726 4.72 -5.25 -17.39
CA TYR A 726 4.77 -3.80 -17.55
C TYR A 726 5.81 -3.45 -18.63
N PRO A 727 5.43 -3.39 -19.92
CA PRO A 727 6.39 -3.36 -21.04
C PRO A 727 7.27 -2.11 -21.15
N ALA A 728 6.98 -1.06 -20.37
CA ALA A 728 7.71 0.21 -20.35
C ALA A 728 8.35 0.53 -18.99
N SER A 729 8.23 -0.34 -17.98
CA SER A 729 8.65 -0.05 -16.61
C SER A 729 9.31 -1.24 -15.90
N HIS A 730 9.71 -1.00 -14.66
CA HIS A 730 10.15 -2.00 -13.70
C HIS A 730 9.07 -2.22 -12.63
N TYR A 731 9.04 -3.41 -12.04
CA TYR A 731 8.05 -3.77 -11.02
C TYR A 731 8.65 -4.66 -9.94
N ALA A 732 8.08 -4.57 -8.73
CA ALA A 732 8.37 -5.53 -7.66
C ALA A 732 7.44 -6.74 -7.76
N ASN A 733 7.96 -7.89 -7.40
CA ASN A 733 7.17 -9.07 -7.10
C ASN A 733 7.68 -9.74 -5.81
N LEU A 734 6.80 -10.46 -5.14
CA LEU A 734 7.17 -11.43 -4.13
C LEU A 734 7.62 -12.70 -4.87
N ALA A 735 8.83 -13.20 -4.60
CA ALA A 735 9.43 -14.34 -5.29
C ALA A 735 9.89 -15.42 -4.31
N TYR A 736 9.88 -16.66 -4.77
CA TYR A 736 10.27 -17.88 -4.04
C TYR A 736 11.46 -18.58 -4.72
N MET A 737 12.35 -19.16 -3.91
CA MET A 737 13.43 -20.06 -4.32
C MET A 737 13.59 -21.18 -3.28
N SER A 738 14.18 -22.31 -3.68
CA SER A 738 14.59 -23.34 -2.73
C SER A 738 15.98 -23.92 -3.03
N LYS A 739 16.60 -24.54 -2.03
CA LYS A 739 17.86 -25.29 -2.14
C LYS A 739 17.69 -26.65 -1.48
N LEU A 740 17.56 -27.70 -2.29
CA LEU A 740 17.55 -29.09 -1.80
C LEU A 740 18.95 -29.49 -1.27
N PRO A 741 19.05 -30.44 -0.32
CA PRO A 741 20.33 -30.92 0.20
C PRO A 741 21.33 -31.32 -0.91
N GLY A 742 22.51 -30.71 -0.88
CA GLY A 742 23.57 -30.97 -1.85
C GLY A 742 23.27 -30.51 -3.29
N LYS A 743 22.23 -29.69 -3.52
CA LYS A 743 21.90 -29.12 -4.83
C LYS A 743 22.19 -27.62 -4.90
N LYS A 744 22.15 -27.09 -6.13
CA LYS A 744 22.11 -25.64 -6.38
C LYS A 744 20.73 -25.08 -5.97
N TRP A 745 20.66 -23.77 -5.81
CA TRP A 745 19.38 -23.07 -5.69
C TRP A 745 18.53 -23.26 -6.96
N SER A 746 17.22 -23.22 -6.80
CA SER A 746 16.25 -23.20 -7.90
C SER A 746 16.31 -21.90 -8.70
N ASP A 747 15.64 -21.89 -9.84
CA ASP A 747 15.18 -20.64 -10.44
C ASP A 747 14.26 -19.87 -9.47
N ALA A 748 14.25 -18.54 -9.59
CA ALA A 748 13.33 -17.69 -8.83
C ALA A 748 11.94 -17.74 -9.47
N LEU A 749 10.95 -18.20 -8.71
CA LEU A 749 9.54 -18.24 -9.09
C LEU A 749 8.84 -16.98 -8.57
N PRO A 750 8.34 -16.08 -9.42
CA PRO A 750 7.39 -15.06 -9.00
C PRO A 750 6.14 -15.70 -8.39
N MET A 751 5.77 -15.25 -7.19
CA MET A 751 4.61 -15.71 -6.42
C MET A 751 3.46 -14.71 -6.50
N VAL A 752 3.76 -13.43 -6.27
CA VAL A 752 2.76 -12.34 -6.31
C VAL A 752 3.37 -11.14 -7.04
N VAL A 753 2.74 -10.73 -8.14
CA VAL A 753 3.12 -9.55 -8.94
C VAL A 753 2.21 -8.39 -8.58
N ALA A 754 2.78 -7.20 -8.38
CA ALA A 754 2.04 -5.98 -8.07
C ALA A 754 1.02 -5.59 -9.16
N PRO A 755 -0.10 -4.90 -8.80
CA PRO A 755 -1.10 -4.41 -9.75
C PRO A 755 -0.64 -3.17 -10.54
N PHE A 756 0.45 -2.53 -10.10
CA PHE A 756 1.11 -1.43 -10.80
C PHE A 756 2.61 -1.69 -10.89
N SER A 757 3.26 -0.99 -11.81
CA SER A 757 4.72 -0.83 -11.88
C SER A 757 5.26 0.12 -10.80
N GLU A 758 6.51 0.58 -10.97
CA GLU A 758 7.19 1.50 -10.06
C GLU A 758 7.37 0.92 -8.64
N TYR A 759 7.59 1.78 -7.65
CA TYR A 759 7.98 1.39 -6.29
C TYR A 759 6.83 0.69 -5.53
N SER A 760 7.11 -0.46 -4.92
CA SER A 760 6.16 -1.16 -4.07
C SER A 760 6.87 -2.06 -3.05
N ILE A 761 6.11 -2.47 -2.03
CA ILE A 761 6.58 -3.29 -0.91
C ILE A 761 5.59 -4.44 -0.71
N PHE A 762 6.14 -5.65 -0.51
CA PHE A 762 5.39 -6.79 0.01
C PHE A 762 5.78 -6.98 1.47
N TYR A 763 4.86 -6.74 2.42
CA TYR A 763 5.06 -6.95 3.85
C TYR A 763 4.92 -8.44 4.21
N HIS A 764 5.79 -9.24 3.61
CA HIS A 764 5.74 -10.69 3.63
C HIS A 764 6.47 -11.29 4.84
N ARG A 765 6.11 -12.53 5.17
CA ARG A 765 6.68 -13.38 6.22
C ARG A 765 6.59 -14.83 5.76
N LEU A 766 7.66 -15.60 5.94
CA LEU A 766 7.66 -17.04 5.68
C LEU A 766 7.77 -17.78 7.02
N THR A 767 6.79 -18.63 7.31
CA THR A 767 6.79 -19.54 8.46
C THR A 767 6.61 -20.99 7.98
N ILE A 768 6.84 -21.94 8.88
CA ILE A 768 6.71 -23.38 8.64
C ILE A 768 6.06 -24.02 9.86
N ASP A 769 5.18 -25.00 9.64
CA ASP A 769 4.58 -25.79 10.72
C ASP A 769 5.48 -26.98 11.12
N ARG A 770 5.04 -27.77 12.12
CA ARG A 770 5.78 -28.96 12.60
C ARG A 770 5.70 -30.14 11.63
N LYS A 771 4.77 -30.13 10.68
CA LYS A 771 4.59 -31.14 9.63
C LYS A 771 5.45 -30.84 8.39
N GLY A 772 5.93 -29.61 8.25
CA GLY A 772 6.77 -29.13 7.15
C GLY A 772 6.02 -28.32 6.08
N ALA A 773 4.74 -27.99 6.30
CA ALA A 773 3.98 -27.13 5.41
C ALA A 773 4.45 -25.67 5.53
N LEU A 774 4.65 -25.02 4.38
CA LEU A 774 5.12 -23.64 4.28
C LEU A 774 3.93 -22.68 4.30
N PHE A 775 4.05 -21.59 5.05
CA PHE A 775 3.03 -20.55 5.16
C PHE A 775 3.65 -19.19 4.82
N LEU A 776 3.11 -18.55 3.78
CA LEU A 776 3.58 -17.27 3.24
C LEU A 776 2.49 -16.21 3.40
N SER A 777 2.56 -15.47 4.51
CA SER A 777 1.72 -14.29 4.73
C SER A 777 2.31 -13.10 3.99
N TYR A 778 1.50 -12.30 3.30
CA TYR A 778 1.93 -11.09 2.59
C TYR A 778 0.83 -10.05 2.54
N ASP A 779 1.21 -8.78 2.45
CA ASP A 779 0.33 -7.62 2.21
C ASP A 779 0.99 -6.74 1.14
N TYR A 780 0.18 -6.14 0.26
CA TYR A 780 0.63 -5.29 -0.84
C TYR A 780 0.47 -3.79 -0.55
N TRP A 781 1.60 -3.10 -0.61
CA TRP A 781 1.70 -1.67 -0.47
C TRP A 781 2.26 -1.04 -1.76
N SER A 782 1.53 -0.07 -2.31
CA SER A 782 1.84 0.65 -3.55
C SER A 782 2.54 1.98 -3.27
N THR A 783 3.41 2.46 -4.16
CA THR A 783 3.87 3.85 -4.05
C THR A 783 2.77 4.87 -4.32
N PHE A 784 1.76 4.56 -5.14
CA PHE A 784 0.75 5.53 -5.57
C PHE A 784 -0.23 5.86 -4.44
N TRP A 785 -0.41 7.16 -4.16
CA TRP A 785 -1.13 7.62 -2.97
C TRP A 785 -2.62 7.31 -3.05
N PHE A 786 -3.31 7.87 -4.05
CA PHE A 786 -4.74 7.67 -4.33
C PHE A 786 -5.16 6.21 -4.21
N TYR A 787 -4.41 5.30 -4.84
CA TYR A 787 -4.70 3.86 -4.74
C TYR A 787 -4.68 3.35 -3.29
N ARG A 788 -3.66 3.70 -2.49
CA ARG A 788 -3.57 3.26 -1.09
C ARG A 788 -4.64 3.90 -0.20
N THR A 789 -4.96 5.17 -0.41
CA THR A 789 -5.93 5.94 0.39
C THR A 789 -7.37 5.63 0.02
N ASP A 790 -7.63 5.22 -1.22
CA ASP A 790 -8.95 4.82 -1.69
C ASP A 790 -9.27 3.38 -1.29
N HIS A 791 -8.40 2.42 -1.61
CA HIS A 791 -8.61 0.97 -1.37
C HIS A 791 -8.47 0.58 0.12
N ARG A 792 -9.46 0.96 0.95
CA ARG A 792 -9.50 0.61 2.39
C ARG A 792 -9.61 -0.90 2.62
N GLY A 793 -8.94 -1.38 3.65
CA GLY A 793 -9.07 -2.73 4.19
C GLY A 793 -7.74 -3.31 4.63
N ASN A 794 -7.79 -4.41 5.37
CA ASN A 794 -6.63 -5.29 5.49
C ASN A 794 -6.45 -6.01 4.14
N ARG A 795 -5.24 -5.95 3.56
CA ARG A 795 -4.88 -6.68 2.34
C ARG A 795 -3.85 -7.79 2.61
N ARG A 796 -3.68 -8.18 3.88
CA ARG A 796 -2.87 -9.34 4.25
C ARG A 796 -3.58 -10.62 3.83
N SER A 797 -2.93 -11.40 2.99
CA SER A 797 -3.39 -12.69 2.48
C SER A 797 -2.36 -13.78 2.80
N LEU A 798 -2.82 -15.03 2.90
CA LEU A 798 -1.99 -16.19 3.27
C LEU A 798 -1.96 -17.22 2.14
N LEU A 799 -0.80 -17.33 1.49
CA LEU A 799 -0.46 -18.47 0.65
C LEU A 799 0.11 -19.60 1.53
N MET A 800 -0.02 -20.85 1.08
CA MET A 800 0.64 -21.99 1.69
C MET A 800 1.08 -23.04 0.65
N SER A 801 1.99 -23.92 1.06
CA SER A 801 2.39 -25.10 0.31
C SER A 801 2.54 -26.31 1.24
N PRO A 802 1.77 -27.39 1.04
CA PRO A 802 1.86 -28.61 1.85
C PRO A 802 2.94 -29.61 1.36
N ASP A 803 3.65 -29.30 0.28
CA ASP A 803 4.48 -30.27 -0.46
C ASP A 803 5.94 -29.80 -0.69
N SER A 804 6.47 -28.98 0.22
CA SER A 804 7.80 -28.35 0.13
C SER A 804 7.92 -27.36 -1.05
N GLY A 805 6.86 -26.60 -1.31
CA GLY A 805 6.86 -25.48 -2.26
C GLY A 805 6.72 -25.89 -3.74
N LYS A 806 6.19 -27.07 -4.04
CA LYS A 806 5.96 -27.55 -5.42
C LYS A 806 4.60 -27.06 -5.94
N THR A 807 3.56 -27.13 -5.12
CA THR A 807 2.26 -26.53 -5.36
C THR A 807 1.93 -25.50 -4.28
N TRP A 808 1.12 -24.51 -4.64
CA TRP A 808 0.73 -23.42 -3.74
C TRP A 808 -0.77 -23.16 -3.86
N LYS A 809 -1.43 -22.97 -2.72
CA LYS A 809 -2.84 -22.54 -2.63
C LYS A 809 -2.95 -21.33 -1.70
N LEU A 810 -4.05 -20.59 -1.79
CA LEU A 810 -4.44 -19.69 -0.71
C LEU A 810 -4.95 -20.56 0.44
N ALA A 811 -4.54 -20.30 1.68
CA ALA A 811 -4.82 -21.20 2.80
C ALA A 811 -6.32 -21.13 3.17
N PRO A 812 -7.12 -22.20 3.03
CA PRO A 812 -8.54 -22.16 3.38
C PRO A 812 -8.74 -22.20 4.91
N SER A 813 -9.90 -21.76 5.41
CA SER A 813 -10.22 -21.86 6.86
C SER A 813 -10.07 -23.30 7.38
N SER A 814 -10.45 -24.28 6.56
CA SER A 814 -10.35 -25.72 6.83
C SER A 814 -8.93 -26.27 6.91
N GLU A 815 -7.88 -25.49 6.64
CA GLU A 815 -6.49 -25.91 6.89
C GLU A 815 -6.15 -25.93 8.39
N PHE A 816 -6.84 -25.11 9.18
CA PHE A 816 -6.56 -24.92 10.60
C PHE A 816 -7.46 -25.74 11.52
N LEU A 817 -8.64 -26.15 11.03
CA LEU A 817 -9.61 -26.93 11.79
C LEU A 817 -9.17 -28.39 11.96
N GLN A 818 -9.55 -29.00 13.09
CA GLN A 818 -9.33 -30.41 13.43
C GLN A 818 -10.62 -31.23 13.26
#